data_AF-V9KJU8-F1
#
_entry.id   AF-V9KJU8-F1
#
_cell.length_a   1.000
_cell.length_b   1.000
_cell.length_c   1.000
_cell.angle_alpha   90.00
_cell.angle_beta   90.00
_cell.angle_gamma   90.00
#
_symmetry.space_group_name_H-M   'P 1'
#
loop_
_entity.id
_entity.type
_entity.pdbx_description
1 polymer ?
#
loop_
_entity_poly.entity_id
_entity_poly.type
_entity_poly.pdbx_seq_one_letter_code
_entity_poly.pdbx_strand_id
1 'polypeptide(L)'
;NIQSEYDNLKKQGNDLNNSFLNLQEDNRVKKQMVSELENKLSTSKQSEESLASLQLEMEDALLEKVNLLKQLSESFEKSQAKIEILEKDKLALENCLQQQTQLSEGVIAERDSLVKTQLNVQELTENLTITENQLEACQSEVTQLQTEICELRSKLKQTVEEKENVQSNLDLAVCSKEEYRNLVQHLKEQIESLNRDHMEELLQLKEKEDYLKKERDSEAQQITELKGKLVFITEELLRAKKQAEKVQHEHGETKELLCRTNTEMAELGIQICTLNSEKHAAEQKCVDISQQIARLREEVNVEQNQLNCNIATIEKERMEEELKKSEEITAVVKDLQSKLDKAEQQVKSFQGTAKEEISAIKFQMSGQVMDYQNKLKEICEELEVVKGQLNKRQNQISSMDEQVQKLQDLNGKLSKQLEEKTQLFMDSETQRNQKEKELISLTENFTRSLEEFETVKEELREYKKNLQMTQEERERTEQKLLAEVDDLDRTKQFLEERLIELIKDKDALWQKSDALEFEQKLRTEARWLGDREVNHCLDCQSQFTWWLRRHHCRLCGRIFCYYCSNNFVMTKHSGKRERCCKACWSEHNAVVQRFSDAGSSSTSDSPDESPSLSTSERLASSNTETFTKPDDATFDIITDEELNEIEENDCCPPIRSQSESSFENTPSLNPTSDVRSLEEPRLLPENGNTPPMQDAEICLLKSGDLTLTIPHKVEEIVQFGDRNKELFIKSSCYSLIPI
;
A
#
# COMPACT_ATOMS: atom_id res chain seq x y z
N ASN A 1 -0.92 -41.76 -49.05
CA ASN A 1 -0.29 -40.44 -48.80
C ASN A 1 -1.25 -39.29 -49.06
N ILE A 2 -1.62 -39.00 -50.31
CA ILE A 2 -2.38 -37.78 -50.69
C ILE A 2 -3.57 -37.44 -49.76
N GLN A 3 -4.40 -38.40 -49.37
CA GLN A 3 -5.52 -38.16 -48.45
C GLN A 3 -5.08 -37.66 -47.06
N SER A 4 -4.01 -38.23 -46.51
CA SER A 4 -3.42 -37.82 -45.22
C SER A 4 -2.83 -36.40 -45.30
N GLU A 5 -2.16 -36.08 -46.40
CA GLU A 5 -1.62 -34.73 -46.65
C GLU A 5 -2.74 -33.70 -46.80
N TYR A 6 -3.83 -34.05 -47.49
CA TYR A 6 -5.03 -33.22 -47.61
C TYR A 6 -5.71 -32.96 -46.25
N ASP A 7 -5.91 -34.00 -45.45
CA ASP A 7 -6.54 -33.87 -44.13
C ASP A 7 -5.64 -33.09 -43.14
N ASN A 8 -4.31 -33.20 -43.26
CA ASN A 8 -3.36 -32.43 -42.46
C ASN A 8 -3.30 -30.95 -42.89
N LEU A 9 -3.31 -30.66 -44.19
CA LEU A 9 -3.44 -29.30 -44.72
C LEU A 9 -4.78 -28.65 -44.34
N LYS A 10 -5.87 -29.41 -44.38
CA LYS A 10 -7.19 -28.97 -43.93
C LYS A 10 -7.20 -28.65 -42.43
N LYS A 11 -6.51 -29.45 -41.62
CA LYS A 11 -6.32 -29.18 -40.19
C LYS A 11 -5.51 -27.90 -39.96
N GLN A 12 -4.35 -27.76 -40.61
CA GLN A 12 -3.55 -26.53 -40.55
C GLN A 12 -4.34 -25.29 -41.00
N GLY A 13 -5.17 -25.39 -42.04
CA GLY A 13 -6.04 -24.30 -42.49
C GLY A 13 -7.08 -23.90 -41.44
N ASN A 14 -7.69 -24.87 -40.77
CA ASN A 14 -8.61 -24.61 -39.66
C ASN A 14 -7.89 -23.98 -38.45
N ASP A 15 -6.70 -24.48 -38.10
CA ASP A 15 -5.90 -23.96 -36.98
C ASP A 15 -5.44 -22.51 -37.26
N LEU A 16 -5.05 -22.20 -38.51
CA LEU A 16 -4.73 -20.83 -38.94
C LEU A 16 -5.97 -19.91 -38.86
N ASN A 17 -7.14 -20.40 -39.30
CA ASN A 17 -8.38 -19.63 -39.28
C ASN A 17 -8.83 -19.33 -37.84
N ASN A 18 -8.70 -20.28 -36.92
CA ASN A 18 -8.95 -20.07 -35.50
C ASN A 18 -7.97 -19.06 -34.88
N SER A 19 -6.67 -19.14 -35.24
CA SER A 19 -5.67 -18.15 -34.82
C SER A 19 -5.98 -16.74 -35.34
N PHE A 20 -6.44 -16.62 -36.59
CA PHE A 20 -6.87 -15.36 -37.19
C PHE A 20 -8.10 -14.78 -36.49
N LEU A 21 -9.12 -15.59 -36.20
CA LEU A 21 -10.32 -15.16 -35.45
C LEU A 21 -9.97 -14.69 -34.03
N ASN A 22 -9.09 -15.40 -33.33
CA ASN A 22 -8.62 -14.97 -32.01
C ASN A 22 -7.86 -13.64 -32.09
N LEU A 23 -6.96 -13.45 -33.06
CA LEU A 23 -6.27 -12.18 -33.29
C LEU A 23 -7.21 -11.03 -33.68
N GLN A 24 -8.28 -11.32 -34.41
CA GLN A 24 -9.31 -10.34 -34.76
C GLN A 24 -10.09 -9.88 -33.52
N GLU A 25 -10.44 -10.78 -32.63
CA GLU A 25 -11.10 -10.46 -31.35
C GLU A 25 -10.16 -9.71 -30.39
N ASP A 26 -8.89 -10.12 -30.31
CA ASP A 26 -7.84 -9.40 -29.56
C ASP A 26 -7.67 -7.95 -30.05
N ASN A 27 -7.76 -7.73 -31.38
CA ASN A 27 -7.73 -6.40 -31.98
C ASN A 27 -8.99 -5.58 -31.65
N ARG A 28 -10.16 -6.24 -31.60
CA ARG A 28 -11.44 -5.61 -31.21
C ARG A 28 -11.40 -5.13 -29.76
N VAL A 29 -10.93 -5.98 -28.83
CA VAL A 29 -10.77 -5.65 -27.40
C VAL A 29 -9.77 -4.50 -27.22
N LYS A 30 -8.62 -4.54 -27.90
CA LYS A 30 -7.62 -3.44 -27.84
C LYS A 30 -8.17 -2.12 -28.36
N LYS A 31 -8.98 -2.12 -29.42
CA LYS A 31 -9.66 -0.90 -29.92
C LYS A 31 -10.68 -0.35 -28.93
N GLN A 32 -11.44 -1.23 -28.26
CA GLN A 32 -12.40 -0.83 -27.23
C GLN A 32 -11.67 -0.19 -26.03
N MET A 33 -10.57 -0.79 -25.57
CA MET A 33 -9.73 -0.26 -24.50
C MET A 33 -9.08 1.09 -24.87
N VAL A 34 -8.63 1.28 -26.11
CA VAL A 34 -8.14 2.59 -26.59
C VAL A 34 -9.24 3.65 -26.55
N SER A 35 -10.45 3.33 -27.02
CA SER A 35 -11.58 4.27 -26.97
C SER A 35 -11.99 4.63 -25.52
N GLU A 36 -11.92 3.69 -24.58
CA GLU A 36 -12.14 3.97 -23.16
C GLU A 36 -11.05 4.88 -22.56
N LEU A 37 -9.79 4.72 -22.97
CA LEU A 37 -8.69 5.60 -22.56
C LEU A 37 -8.81 6.99 -23.17
N GLU A 38 -9.22 7.11 -24.44
CA GLU A 38 -9.50 8.39 -25.09
C GLU A 38 -10.64 9.15 -24.39
N ASN A 39 -11.72 8.45 -24.01
CA ASN A 39 -12.81 9.03 -23.24
C ASN A 39 -12.35 9.50 -21.86
N LYS A 40 -11.59 8.68 -21.11
CA LYS A 40 -11.01 9.06 -19.80
C LYS A 40 -10.06 10.25 -19.89
N LEU A 41 -9.27 10.33 -20.97
CA LEU A 41 -8.39 11.48 -21.23
C LEU A 41 -9.20 12.74 -21.53
N SER A 42 -10.32 12.62 -22.27
CA SER A 42 -11.22 13.74 -22.54
C SER A 42 -11.90 14.26 -21.27
N THR A 43 -12.37 13.38 -20.38
CA THR A 43 -12.95 13.80 -19.10
C THR A 43 -11.90 14.44 -18.18
N SER A 44 -10.67 13.92 -18.17
CA SER A 44 -9.57 14.48 -17.38
C SER A 44 -9.23 15.92 -17.81
N LYS A 45 -9.15 16.17 -19.13
CA LYS A 45 -8.96 17.53 -19.67
C LYS A 45 -10.11 18.46 -19.33
N GLN A 46 -11.35 17.99 -19.38
CA GLN A 46 -12.51 18.81 -19.02
C GLN A 46 -12.51 19.18 -17.52
N SER A 47 -12.04 18.29 -16.63
CA SER A 47 -11.81 18.63 -15.22
C SER A 47 -10.64 19.60 -15.02
N GLU A 48 -9.56 19.48 -15.79
CA GLU A 48 -8.40 20.39 -15.76
C GLU A 48 -8.81 21.82 -16.19
N GLU A 49 -9.58 21.95 -17.28
CA GLU A 49 -10.15 23.23 -17.73
C GLU A 49 -11.12 23.83 -16.70
N SER A 50 -11.93 23.00 -16.03
CA SER A 50 -12.86 23.44 -14.98
C SER A 50 -12.12 23.95 -13.73
N LEU A 51 -11.06 23.26 -13.31
CA LEU A 51 -10.21 23.67 -12.19
C LEU A 51 -9.45 24.96 -12.51
N ALA A 52 -8.95 25.11 -13.74
CA ALA A 52 -8.30 26.35 -14.18
C ALA A 52 -9.26 27.55 -14.16
N SER A 53 -10.53 27.36 -14.55
CA SER A 53 -11.56 28.40 -14.44
C SER A 53 -11.84 28.78 -12.98
N LEU A 54 -11.98 27.80 -12.09
CA LEU A 54 -12.24 28.02 -10.67
C LEU A 54 -11.08 28.72 -9.96
N GLN A 55 -9.83 28.40 -10.35
CA GLN A 55 -8.65 29.11 -9.85
C GLN A 55 -8.67 30.58 -10.25
N LEU A 56 -9.05 30.88 -11.50
CA LEU A 56 -9.12 32.25 -12.02
C LEU A 56 -10.20 33.08 -11.29
N GLU A 57 -11.37 32.49 -11.03
CA GLU A 57 -12.42 33.10 -10.19
C GLU A 57 -11.95 33.34 -8.74
N MET A 58 -11.16 32.42 -8.18
CA MET A 58 -10.60 32.59 -6.83
C MET A 58 -9.53 33.70 -6.78
N GLU A 59 -8.69 33.83 -7.82
CA GLU A 59 -7.70 34.91 -7.94
C GLU A 59 -8.38 36.29 -8.07
N ASP A 60 -9.43 36.41 -8.87
CA ASP A 60 -10.23 37.64 -8.98
C ASP A 60 -10.94 38.00 -7.66
N ALA A 61 -11.53 37.02 -6.98
CA ALA A 61 -12.14 37.21 -5.66
C ALA A 61 -11.10 37.65 -4.60
N LEU A 62 -9.89 37.08 -4.63
CA LEU A 62 -8.79 37.48 -3.75
C LEU A 62 -8.39 38.94 -4.01
N LEU A 63 -8.28 39.34 -5.29
CA LEU A 63 -7.95 40.70 -5.69
C LEU A 63 -9.02 41.70 -5.22
N GLU A 64 -10.31 41.36 -5.29
CA GLU A 64 -11.39 42.18 -4.73
C GLU A 64 -11.24 42.35 -3.21
N LYS A 65 -10.97 41.28 -2.46
CA LYS A 65 -10.75 41.34 -1.00
C LYS A 65 -9.52 42.19 -0.64
N VAL A 66 -8.42 42.09 -1.38
CA VAL A 66 -7.22 42.93 -1.19
C VAL A 66 -7.54 44.41 -1.41
N ASN A 67 -8.32 44.74 -2.43
CA ASN A 67 -8.78 46.12 -2.67
C ASN A 67 -9.68 46.65 -1.54
N LEU A 68 -10.58 45.81 -1.01
CA LEU A 68 -11.44 46.17 0.12
C LEU A 68 -10.63 46.42 1.41
N LEU A 69 -9.65 45.56 1.71
CA LEU A 69 -8.73 45.74 2.85
C LEU A 69 -7.94 47.05 2.73
N LYS A 70 -7.49 47.41 1.53
CA LYS A 70 -6.81 48.69 1.28
C LYS A 70 -7.71 49.89 1.57
N GLN A 71 -8.97 49.87 1.10
CA GLN A 71 -9.95 50.93 1.39
C GLN A 71 -10.25 51.05 2.89
N LEU A 72 -10.36 49.93 3.60
CA LEU A 72 -10.54 49.92 5.06
C LEU A 72 -9.32 50.52 5.79
N SER A 73 -8.10 50.20 5.35
CA SER A 73 -6.87 50.78 5.91
C SER A 73 -6.82 52.31 5.71
N GLU A 74 -7.14 52.80 4.51
CA GLU A 74 -7.20 54.24 4.22
C GLU A 74 -8.31 54.96 5.02
N SER A 75 -9.39 54.27 5.37
CA SER A 75 -10.46 54.79 6.23
C SER A 75 -10.05 54.83 7.71
N PHE A 76 -9.29 53.82 8.15
CA PHE A 76 -8.74 53.73 9.49
C PHE A 76 -7.73 54.85 9.76
N GLU A 77 -6.76 55.07 8.86
CA GLU A 77 -5.79 56.17 8.99
C GLU A 77 -6.47 57.55 9.07
N LYS A 78 -7.49 57.81 8.24
CA LYS A 78 -8.29 59.05 8.28
C LYS A 78 -9.03 59.21 9.61
N SER A 79 -9.50 58.11 10.18
CA SER A 79 -10.20 58.11 11.48
C SER A 79 -9.22 58.35 12.64
N GLN A 80 -8.04 57.75 12.59
CA GLN A 80 -6.97 57.95 13.56
C GLN A 80 -6.47 59.40 13.56
N ALA A 81 -6.17 59.98 12.40
CA ALA A 81 -5.80 61.40 12.29
C ALA A 81 -6.89 62.36 12.81
N LYS A 82 -8.17 61.98 12.70
CA LYS A 82 -9.28 62.76 13.26
C LYS A 82 -9.35 62.67 14.79
N ILE A 83 -8.99 61.53 15.37
CA ILE A 83 -8.89 61.35 16.83
C ILE A 83 -7.78 62.23 17.39
N GLU A 84 -6.58 62.23 16.78
CA GLU A 84 -5.45 63.08 17.21
C GLU A 84 -5.79 64.58 17.21
N ILE A 85 -6.55 65.05 16.22
CA ILE A 85 -7.05 66.44 16.17
C ILE A 85 -8.01 66.71 17.34
N LEU A 86 -8.97 65.81 17.59
CA LEU A 86 -9.95 65.97 18.67
C LEU A 86 -9.31 65.93 20.06
N GLU A 87 -8.27 65.12 20.27
CA GLU A 87 -7.50 65.11 21.52
C GLU A 87 -6.75 66.43 21.75
N LYS A 88 -6.20 67.02 20.68
CA LYS A 88 -5.54 68.32 20.74
C LYS A 88 -6.52 69.47 21.04
N ASP A 89 -7.70 69.44 20.43
CA ASP A 89 -8.77 70.42 20.68
C ASP A 89 -9.33 70.28 22.10
N LYS A 90 -9.50 69.05 22.61
CA LYS A 90 -9.86 68.78 24.01
C LYS A 90 -8.84 69.39 24.96
N LEU A 91 -7.54 69.18 24.74
CA LEU A 91 -6.48 69.73 25.58
C LEU A 91 -6.52 71.28 25.59
N ALA A 92 -6.81 71.91 24.45
CA ALA A 92 -6.97 73.37 24.37
C ALA A 92 -8.19 73.88 25.18
N LEU A 93 -9.31 73.15 25.15
CA LEU A 93 -10.51 73.46 25.93
C LEU A 93 -10.29 73.30 27.44
N GLU A 94 -9.59 72.24 27.87
CA GLU A 94 -9.25 72.01 29.29
C GLU A 94 -8.39 73.15 29.85
N ASN A 95 -7.39 73.61 29.10
CA ASN A 95 -6.57 74.77 29.47
C ASN A 95 -7.39 76.06 29.55
N CYS A 96 -8.33 76.28 28.62
CA CYS A 96 -9.20 77.46 28.62
C CYS A 96 -10.15 77.48 29.84
N LEU A 97 -10.72 76.33 30.20
CA LEU A 97 -11.56 76.19 31.39
C LEU A 97 -10.77 76.47 32.68
N GLN A 98 -9.54 75.96 32.78
CA GLN A 98 -8.68 76.22 33.94
C GLN A 98 -8.38 77.72 34.12
N GLN A 99 -8.16 78.45 33.02
CA GLN A 99 -7.94 79.89 33.04
C GLN A 99 -9.21 80.68 33.41
N GLN A 100 -10.39 80.20 33.00
CA GLN A 100 -11.68 80.80 33.35
C GLN A 100 -12.02 80.59 34.84
N THR A 101 -11.69 79.44 35.42
CA THR A 101 -11.84 79.18 36.87
C THR A 101 -11.03 80.17 37.71
N GLN A 102 -9.76 80.40 37.35
CA GLN A 102 -8.89 81.38 38.05
C GLN A 102 -9.45 82.81 38.04
N LEU A 103 -10.09 83.21 36.93
CA LEU A 103 -10.76 84.51 36.84
C LEU A 103 -12.01 84.58 37.74
N SER A 104 -12.78 83.49 37.84
CA SER A 104 -13.96 83.42 38.71
C SER A 104 -13.62 83.53 40.20
N GLU A 105 -12.51 82.92 40.63
CA GLU A 105 -12.01 83.02 42.01
C GLU A 105 -11.61 84.45 42.38
N GLY A 106 -11.02 85.21 41.43
CA GLY A 106 -10.71 86.63 41.61
C GLY A 106 -11.95 87.51 41.80
N VAL A 107 -13.01 87.28 41.00
CA VAL A 107 -14.27 88.02 41.11
C VAL A 107 -15.01 87.72 42.43
N ILE A 108 -14.90 86.49 42.95
CA ILE A 108 -15.46 86.13 44.27
C ILE A 108 -14.72 86.89 45.39
N ALA A 109 -13.40 86.99 45.33
CA ALA A 109 -12.62 87.77 46.31
C ALA A 109 -12.95 89.28 46.28
N GLU A 110 -13.24 89.83 45.10
CA GLU A 110 -13.61 91.23 44.94
C GLU A 110 -15.04 91.51 45.46
N ARG A 111 -15.99 90.60 45.19
CA ARG A 111 -17.36 90.62 45.74
C ARG A 111 -17.36 90.67 47.28
N ASP A 112 -16.53 89.86 47.92
CA ASP A 112 -16.49 89.75 49.38
C ASP A 112 -15.95 91.02 50.07
N SER A 113 -15.29 91.92 49.33
CA SER A 113 -14.91 93.24 49.81
C SER A 113 -16.06 94.26 49.81
N LEU A 114 -17.06 94.09 48.93
CA LEU A 114 -18.08 95.10 48.61
C LEU A 114 -19.33 95.02 49.52
N VAL A 115 -19.51 93.91 50.23
CA VAL A 115 -20.70 93.62 51.08
C VAL A 115 -20.66 94.37 52.43
N LYS A 116 -19.62 95.16 52.71
CA LYS A 116 -19.32 95.67 54.07
C LYS A 116 -19.85 97.07 54.41
N THR A 117 -20.73 97.67 53.59
CA THR A 117 -21.19 99.07 53.81
C THR A 117 -22.69 99.29 53.68
N GLN A 118 -23.22 100.05 54.66
CA GLN A 118 -24.49 100.78 54.70
C GLN A 118 -25.79 100.01 55.03
N LEU A 119 -26.41 100.44 56.13
CA LEU A 119 -27.82 100.21 56.52
C LEU A 119 -28.51 101.57 56.68
N ASN A 120 -29.81 101.67 56.40
CA ASN A 120 -30.70 102.54 57.20
C ASN A 120 -32.18 102.10 57.18
N VAL A 121 -32.91 102.43 58.24
CA VAL A 121 -34.04 101.61 58.75
C VAL A 121 -35.39 102.32 58.66
N GLN A 122 -35.83 102.72 57.46
CA GLN A 122 -37.20 103.25 57.29
C GLN A 122 -37.87 102.94 55.94
N GLU A 123 -37.09 102.51 54.95
CA GLU A 123 -37.58 101.77 53.77
C GLU A 123 -37.87 100.29 54.12
N LEU A 124 -37.40 99.84 55.30
CA LEU A 124 -37.32 98.43 55.69
C LEU A 124 -38.64 97.67 55.85
N THR A 125 -39.81 98.31 55.80
CA THR A 125 -41.11 97.62 55.96
C THR A 125 -41.77 97.32 54.60
N GLU A 126 -41.68 98.23 53.64
CA GLU A 126 -42.00 97.93 52.23
C GLU A 126 -40.89 97.07 51.63
N ASN A 127 -39.63 97.34 51.96
CA ASN A 127 -38.54 96.41 51.65
C ASN A 127 -38.68 95.09 52.42
N LEU A 128 -39.35 95.00 53.58
CA LEU A 128 -39.62 93.67 54.20
C LEU A 128 -40.50 92.86 53.28
N THR A 129 -41.65 93.38 52.85
CA THR A 129 -42.57 92.64 51.99
C THR A 129 -41.98 92.39 50.61
N ILE A 130 -41.18 93.31 50.05
CA ILE A 130 -40.44 93.07 48.82
C ILE A 130 -39.37 92.00 49.01
N THR A 131 -38.62 92.01 50.12
CA THR A 131 -37.61 90.97 50.42
C THR A 131 -38.21 89.63 50.81
N GLU A 132 -39.42 89.59 51.39
CA GLU A 132 -40.19 88.37 51.65
C GLU A 132 -40.68 87.75 50.33
N ASN A 133 -41.25 88.56 49.43
CA ASN A 133 -41.63 88.10 48.08
C ASN A 133 -40.40 87.69 47.24
N GLN A 134 -39.27 88.41 47.35
CA GLN A 134 -38.01 88.03 46.72
C GLN A 134 -37.42 86.77 47.36
N LEU A 135 -37.58 86.57 48.67
CA LEU A 135 -37.15 85.36 49.36
C LEU A 135 -38.01 84.16 48.94
N GLU A 136 -39.32 84.32 48.79
CA GLU A 136 -40.22 83.29 48.26
C GLU A 136 -39.90 82.97 46.79
N ALA A 137 -39.59 83.97 45.96
CA ALA A 137 -39.10 83.77 44.60
C ALA A 137 -37.75 83.02 44.58
N CYS A 138 -36.77 83.45 45.39
CA CYS A 138 -35.49 82.77 45.54
C CYS A 138 -35.65 81.34 46.10
N GLN A 139 -36.61 81.09 46.99
CA GLN A 139 -36.93 79.74 47.48
C GLN A 139 -37.54 78.88 46.36
N SER A 140 -38.44 79.45 45.54
CA SER A 140 -38.97 78.79 44.34
C SER A 140 -37.85 78.44 43.36
N GLU A 141 -36.94 79.37 43.05
CA GLU A 141 -35.77 79.14 42.20
C GLU A 141 -34.81 78.10 42.80
N VAL A 142 -34.54 78.15 44.11
CA VAL A 142 -33.71 77.13 44.80
C VAL A 142 -34.38 75.76 44.75
N THR A 143 -35.69 75.65 44.94
CA THR A 143 -36.39 74.36 44.80
C THR A 143 -36.42 73.85 43.37
N GLN A 144 -36.57 74.73 42.37
CA GLN A 144 -36.45 74.37 40.96
C GLN A 144 -35.03 73.86 40.65
N LEU A 145 -34.00 74.59 41.03
CA LEU A 145 -32.59 74.17 40.86
C LEU A 145 -32.29 72.87 41.61
N GLN A 146 -32.89 72.63 42.78
CA GLN A 146 -32.79 71.35 43.49
C GLN A 146 -33.46 70.21 42.69
N THR A 147 -34.63 70.43 42.07
CA THR A 147 -35.24 69.43 41.19
C THR A 147 -34.41 69.17 39.93
N GLU A 148 -33.87 70.20 39.29
CA GLU A 148 -32.98 70.08 38.14
C GLU A 148 -31.69 69.33 38.49
N ILE A 149 -31.07 69.61 39.64
CA ILE A 149 -29.91 68.87 40.16
C ILE A 149 -30.25 67.40 40.41
N CYS A 150 -31.43 67.09 40.96
CA CYS A 150 -31.87 65.71 41.16
C CYS A 150 -32.10 64.98 39.83
N GLU A 151 -32.71 65.64 38.83
CA GLU A 151 -32.84 65.08 37.48
C GLU A 151 -31.48 64.84 36.81
N LEU A 152 -30.57 65.80 36.88
CA LEU A 152 -29.22 65.69 36.31
C LEU A 152 -28.42 64.57 36.98
N ARG A 153 -28.55 64.38 38.30
CA ARG A 153 -27.96 63.23 39.01
C ARG A 153 -28.55 61.89 38.57
N SER A 154 -29.86 61.83 38.34
CA SER A 154 -30.53 60.63 37.83
C SER A 154 -30.04 60.29 36.42
N LYS A 155 -30.02 61.28 35.52
CA LYS A 155 -29.48 61.16 34.15
C LYS A 155 -28.01 60.74 34.16
N LEU A 156 -27.18 61.33 35.03
CA LEU A 156 -25.78 60.93 35.18
C LEU A 156 -25.65 59.46 35.60
N LYS A 157 -26.42 59.02 36.60
CA LYS A 157 -26.41 57.60 37.04
C LYS A 157 -26.81 56.66 35.90
N GLN A 158 -27.87 56.98 35.16
CA GLN A 158 -28.28 56.21 33.99
C GLN A 158 -27.16 56.14 32.94
N THR A 159 -26.51 57.26 32.60
CA THR A 159 -25.39 57.24 31.62
C THR A 159 -24.15 56.49 32.09
N VAL A 160 -23.94 56.36 33.41
CA VAL A 160 -22.87 55.53 33.98
C VAL A 160 -23.21 54.05 33.86
N GLU A 161 -24.44 53.66 34.20
CA GLU A 161 -24.94 52.27 34.03
C GLU A 161 -24.95 51.85 32.55
N GLU A 162 -25.36 52.73 31.64
CA GLU A 162 -25.28 52.52 30.18
C GLU A 162 -23.83 52.36 29.71
N LYS A 163 -22.89 53.16 30.22
CA LYS A 163 -21.46 53.05 29.91
C LYS A 163 -20.88 51.72 30.41
N GLU A 164 -21.20 51.30 31.64
CA GLU A 164 -20.74 50.04 32.21
C GLU A 164 -21.27 48.84 31.42
N ASN A 165 -22.53 48.88 30.99
CA ASN A 165 -23.11 47.87 30.11
C ASN A 165 -22.40 47.83 28.73
N VAL A 166 -22.14 48.98 28.10
CA VAL A 166 -21.38 49.04 26.84
C VAL A 166 -19.94 48.53 27.01
N GLN A 167 -19.28 48.80 28.13
CA GLN A 167 -17.95 48.27 28.42
C GLN A 167 -17.97 46.74 28.55
N SER A 168 -18.92 46.18 29.30
CA SER A 168 -19.07 44.72 29.43
C SER A 168 -19.29 44.04 28.07
N ASN A 169 -20.15 44.61 27.21
CA ASN A 169 -20.36 44.10 25.86
C ASN A 169 -19.12 44.22 24.96
N LEU A 170 -18.30 45.27 25.14
CA LEU A 170 -17.02 45.42 24.45
C LEU A 170 -16.01 44.36 24.91
N ASP A 171 -15.94 44.09 26.21
CA ASP A 171 -15.02 43.09 26.78
C ASP A 171 -15.38 41.68 26.28
N LEU A 172 -16.67 41.32 26.23
CA LEU A 172 -17.17 40.08 25.61
C LEU A 172 -16.85 39.99 24.10
N ALA A 173 -16.97 41.10 23.37
CA ALA A 173 -16.60 41.17 21.96
C ALA A 173 -15.08 41.04 21.72
N VAL A 174 -14.26 41.43 22.70
CA VAL A 174 -12.80 41.24 22.68
C VAL A 174 -12.43 39.78 22.95
N CYS A 175 -13.07 39.13 23.93
CA CYS A 175 -12.84 37.70 24.23
C CYS A 175 -13.18 36.81 23.01
N SER A 176 -14.40 36.94 22.47
CA SER A 176 -14.84 36.17 21.30
C SER A 176 -13.97 36.40 20.05
N LYS A 177 -13.46 37.63 19.85
CA LYS A 177 -12.48 37.90 18.80
C LYS A 177 -11.17 37.13 18.98
N GLU A 178 -10.69 36.96 20.22
CA GLU A 178 -9.47 36.22 20.50
C GLU A 178 -9.68 34.70 20.35
N GLU A 179 -10.85 34.19 20.72
CA GLU A 179 -11.27 32.81 20.44
C GLU A 179 -11.26 32.51 18.93
N TYR A 180 -11.87 33.37 18.10
CA TYR A 180 -11.81 33.23 16.64
C TYR A 180 -10.39 33.36 16.09
N ARG A 181 -9.55 34.21 16.68
CA ARG A 181 -8.12 34.34 16.30
C ARG A 181 -7.37 33.04 16.55
N ASN A 182 -7.59 32.41 17.70
CA ASN A 182 -6.98 31.12 18.06
C ASN A 182 -7.49 29.99 17.16
N LEU A 183 -8.79 29.94 16.86
CA LEU A 183 -9.36 28.97 15.92
C LEU A 183 -8.76 29.11 14.51
N VAL A 184 -8.63 30.34 13.99
CA VAL A 184 -8.00 30.59 12.69
C VAL A 184 -6.52 30.19 12.69
N GLN A 185 -5.78 30.43 13.78
CA GLN A 185 -4.40 29.99 13.92
C GLN A 185 -4.28 28.46 13.94
N HIS A 186 -5.15 27.77 14.68
CA HIS A 186 -5.17 26.31 14.74
C HIS A 186 -5.51 25.68 13.38
N LEU A 187 -6.54 26.18 12.69
CA LEU A 187 -6.89 25.73 11.34
C LEU A 187 -5.76 25.96 10.34
N LYS A 188 -5.02 27.07 10.46
CA LYS A 188 -3.84 27.35 9.63
C LYS A 188 -2.72 26.35 9.89
N GLU A 189 -2.45 26.00 11.14
CA GLU A 189 -1.46 25.00 11.53
C GLU A 189 -1.84 23.58 11.06
N GLN A 190 -3.13 23.21 11.15
CA GLN A 190 -3.65 21.97 10.58
C GLN A 190 -3.48 21.91 9.06
N ILE A 191 -3.86 22.97 8.33
CA ILE A 191 -3.68 23.07 6.87
C ILE A 191 -2.20 23.00 6.49
N GLU A 192 -1.32 23.67 7.24
CA GLU A 192 0.13 23.61 7.04
C GLU A 192 0.70 22.22 7.31
N SER A 193 0.14 21.44 8.25
CA SER A 193 0.53 20.04 8.46
C SER A 193 0.06 19.14 7.33
N LEU A 194 -1.24 19.17 7.02
CA LEU A 194 -1.81 18.36 5.95
C LEU A 194 -1.13 18.62 4.59
N ASN A 195 -0.72 19.87 4.32
CA ASN A 195 0.05 20.21 3.13
C ASN A 195 1.49 19.68 3.14
N ARG A 196 2.15 19.53 4.30
CA ARG A 196 3.44 18.84 4.41
C ARG A 196 3.27 17.35 4.15
N ASP A 197 2.28 16.74 4.78
CA ASP A 197 2.02 15.30 4.71
C ASP A 197 1.67 14.89 3.27
N HIS A 198 0.77 15.62 2.60
CA HIS A 198 0.49 15.44 1.17
C HIS A 198 1.72 15.69 0.27
N MET A 199 2.59 16.64 0.60
CA MET A 199 3.80 16.90 -0.19
C MET A 199 4.80 15.76 -0.06
N GLU A 200 4.93 15.16 1.13
CA GLU A 200 5.75 13.99 1.35
C GLU A 200 5.20 12.76 0.61
N GLU A 201 3.89 12.51 0.66
CA GLU A 201 3.24 11.44 -0.11
C GLU A 201 3.47 11.62 -1.62
N LEU A 202 3.29 12.84 -2.16
CA LEU A 202 3.53 13.14 -3.57
C LEU A 202 5.00 12.92 -3.98
N LEU A 203 5.96 13.19 -3.08
CA LEU A 203 7.38 12.90 -3.32
C LEU A 203 7.64 11.38 -3.34
N GLN A 204 7.12 10.63 -2.37
CA GLN A 204 7.25 9.17 -2.32
C GLN A 204 6.61 8.49 -3.55
N LEU A 205 5.43 8.94 -3.97
CA LEU A 205 4.76 8.46 -5.18
C LEU A 205 5.59 8.76 -6.44
N LYS A 206 6.25 9.93 -6.50
CA LYS A 206 7.11 10.31 -7.61
C LYS A 206 8.42 9.51 -7.68
N GLU A 207 9.04 9.23 -6.54
CA GLU A 207 10.19 8.34 -6.47
C GLU A 207 9.83 6.91 -6.92
N LYS A 208 8.64 6.44 -6.55
CA LYS A 208 8.08 5.16 -7.01
C LYS A 208 7.78 5.15 -8.52
N GLU A 209 7.25 6.24 -9.07
CA GLU A 209 7.05 6.41 -10.52
C GLU A 209 8.40 6.33 -11.27
N ASP A 210 9.41 7.09 -10.81
CA ASP A 210 10.73 7.12 -11.43
C ASP A 210 11.49 5.78 -11.27
N TYR A 211 11.23 5.01 -10.21
CA TYR A 211 11.72 3.64 -10.06
C TYR A 211 11.09 2.71 -11.12
N LEU A 212 9.75 2.64 -11.18
CA LEU A 212 9.01 1.79 -12.12
C LEU A 212 9.33 2.14 -13.58
N LYS A 213 9.59 3.42 -13.87
CA LYS A 213 10.03 3.90 -15.18
C LYS A 213 11.41 3.39 -15.57
N LYS A 214 12.38 3.38 -14.64
CA LYS A 214 13.72 2.79 -14.86
C LYS A 214 13.64 1.28 -15.06
N GLU A 215 12.79 0.60 -14.29
CA GLU A 215 12.56 -0.84 -14.41
C GLU A 215 11.98 -1.19 -15.79
N ARG A 216 10.89 -0.53 -16.20
CA ARG A 216 10.30 -0.64 -17.54
C ARG A 216 11.32 -0.36 -18.67
N ASP A 217 12.16 0.66 -18.50
CA ASP A 217 13.18 1.00 -19.50
C ASP A 217 14.31 -0.05 -19.58
N SER A 218 14.64 -0.70 -18.46
CA SER A 218 15.53 -1.87 -18.40
C SER A 218 14.90 -3.09 -19.08
N GLU A 219 13.63 -3.41 -18.80
CA GLU A 219 12.91 -4.48 -19.48
C GLU A 219 12.81 -4.25 -20.99
N ALA A 220 12.55 -3.01 -21.43
CA ALA A 220 12.51 -2.66 -22.84
C ALA A 220 13.87 -2.88 -23.55
N GLN A 221 14.98 -2.61 -22.85
CA GLN A 221 16.33 -2.93 -23.35
C GLN A 221 16.55 -4.44 -23.45
N GLN A 222 16.20 -5.21 -22.41
CA GLN A 222 16.32 -6.68 -22.41
C GLN A 222 15.47 -7.32 -23.51
N ILE A 223 14.22 -6.87 -23.70
CA ILE A 223 13.34 -7.31 -24.79
C ILE A 223 13.96 -7.01 -26.16
N THR A 224 14.64 -5.87 -26.30
CA THR A 224 15.33 -5.49 -27.54
C THR A 224 16.55 -6.38 -27.80
N GLU A 225 17.34 -6.69 -26.77
CA GLU A 225 18.47 -7.61 -26.86
C GLU A 225 18.02 -9.04 -27.21
N LEU A 226 16.96 -9.53 -26.55
CA LEU A 226 16.36 -10.86 -26.83
C LEU A 226 15.80 -10.94 -28.26
N LYS A 227 15.16 -9.88 -28.76
CA LYS A 227 14.74 -9.78 -30.17
C LYS A 227 15.96 -9.84 -31.11
N GLY A 228 17.04 -9.15 -30.79
CA GLY A 228 18.30 -9.24 -31.56
C GLY A 228 18.87 -10.66 -31.61
N LYS A 229 18.94 -11.34 -30.45
CA LYS A 229 19.36 -12.75 -30.36
C LYS A 229 18.45 -13.69 -31.15
N LEU A 230 17.13 -13.48 -31.10
CA LEU A 230 16.15 -14.26 -31.86
C LEU A 230 16.32 -14.10 -33.38
N VAL A 231 16.55 -12.88 -33.86
CA VAL A 231 16.84 -12.61 -35.28
C VAL A 231 18.12 -13.33 -35.70
N PHE A 232 19.20 -13.21 -34.94
CA PHE A 232 20.47 -13.89 -35.21
C PHE A 232 20.32 -15.42 -35.29
N ILE A 233 19.63 -16.03 -34.32
CA ILE A 233 19.36 -17.49 -34.33
C ILE A 233 18.49 -17.89 -35.53
N THR A 234 17.54 -17.04 -35.92
CA THR A 234 16.69 -17.28 -37.09
C THR A 234 17.48 -17.24 -38.39
N GLU A 235 18.42 -16.30 -38.54
CA GLU A 235 19.34 -16.25 -39.69
C GLU A 235 20.26 -17.48 -39.76
N GLU A 236 20.84 -17.91 -38.63
CA GLU A 236 21.66 -19.11 -38.56
C GLU A 236 20.87 -20.40 -38.84
N LEU A 237 19.64 -20.51 -38.34
CA LEU A 237 18.73 -21.61 -38.68
C LEU A 237 18.44 -21.65 -40.19
N LEU A 238 18.21 -20.50 -40.81
CA LEU A 238 17.92 -20.38 -42.24
C LEU A 238 19.17 -20.71 -43.09
N ARG A 239 20.36 -20.30 -42.62
CA ARG A 239 21.67 -20.69 -43.21
C ARG A 239 21.88 -22.21 -43.13
N ALA A 240 21.65 -22.81 -41.96
CA ALA A 240 21.79 -24.24 -41.73
C ALA A 240 20.78 -25.05 -42.58
N LYS A 241 19.53 -24.58 -42.68
CA LYS A 241 18.49 -25.20 -43.52
C LYS A 241 18.92 -25.20 -44.99
N LYS A 242 19.40 -24.08 -45.52
CA LYS A 242 19.90 -23.99 -46.90
C LYS A 242 21.09 -24.92 -47.16
N GLN A 243 21.97 -25.11 -46.18
CA GLN A 243 23.07 -26.08 -46.28
C GLN A 243 22.57 -27.53 -46.25
N ALA A 244 21.56 -27.85 -45.43
CA ALA A 244 20.93 -29.17 -45.40
C ALA A 244 20.21 -29.49 -46.72
N GLU A 245 19.46 -28.54 -47.29
CA GLU A 245 18.84 -28.66 -48.61
C GLU A 245 19.88 -28.91 -49.71
N LYS A 246 21.04 -28.25 -49.67
CA LYS A 246 22.17 -28.51 -50.59
C LYS A 246 22.71 -29.94 -50.46
N VAL A 247 23.00 -30.39 -49.23
CA VAL A 247 23.51 -31.75 -48.98
C VAL A 247 22.48 -32.81 -49.38
N GLN A 248 21.18 -32.55 -49.20
CA GLN A 248 20.10 -33.43 -49.65
C GLN A 248 20.06 -33.54 -51.19
N HIS A 249 20.32 -32.45 -51.91
CA HIS A 249 20.42 -32.45 -53.37
C HIS A 249 21.63 -33.26 -53.86
N GLU A 250 22.82 -33.01 -53.29
CA GLU A 250 24.06 -33.78 -53.58
C GLU A 250 23.90 -35.28 -53.25
N HIS A 251 23.17 -35.62 -52.17
CA HIS A 251 22.82 -36.99 -51.84
C HIS A 251 21.85 -37.63 -52.86
N GLY A 252 20.93 -36.84 -53.42
CA GLY A 252 20.06 -37.26 -54.52
C GLY A 252 20.87 -37.61 -55.78
N GLU A 253 21.75 -36.72 -56.22
CA GLU A 253 22.60 -36.91 -57.40
C GLU A 253 23.53 -38.13 -57.25
N THR A 254 24.18 -38.29 -56.09
CA THR A 254 25.05 -39.45 -55.82
C THR A 254 24.26 -40.76 -55.76
N LYS A 255 23.02 -40.76 -55.27
CA LYS A 255 22.13 -41.91 -55.30
C LYS A 255 21.68 -42.26 -56.72
N GLU A 256 21.35 -41.29 -57.56
CA GLU A 256 21.07 -41.53 -58.98
C GLU A 256 22.28 -42.12 -59.71
N LEU A 257 23.48 -41.56 -59.48
CA LEU A 257 24.72 -42.05 -60.07
C LEU A 257 24.99 -43.51 -59.66
N LEU A 258 24.81 -43.84 -58.37
CA LEU A 258 24.92 -45.22 -57.87
C LEU A 258 23.90 -46.16 -58.53
N CYS A 259 22.66 -45.70 -58.75
CA CYS A 259 21.67 -46.50 -59.49
C CYS A 259 22.09 -46.73 -60.95
N ARG A 260 22.63 -45.72 -61.63
CA ARG A 260 23.14 -45.86 -63.01
C ARG A 260 24.29 -46.87 -63.08
N THR A 261 25.30 -46.73 -62.22
CA THR A 261 26.46 -47.64 -62.21
C THR A 261 26.08 -49.08 -61.82
N ASN A 262 25.09 -49.28 -60.94
CA ASN A 262 24.56 -50.61 -60.63
C ASN A 262 23.82 -51.23 -61.83
N THR A 263 23.08 -50.44 -62.62
CA THR A 263 22.44 -50.91 -63.87
C THR A 263 23.49 -51.28 -64.92
N GLU A 264 24.47 -50.40 -65.16
CA GLU A 264 25.61 -50.67 -66.07
C GLU A 264 26.38 -51.94 -65.65
N MET A 265 26.61 -52.12 -64.35
CA MET A 265 27.27 -53.32 -63.80
C MET A 265 26.44 -54.60 -64.02
N ALA A 266 25.10 -54.51 -63.92
CA ALA A 266 24.22 -55.63 -64.23
C ALA A 266 24.21 -55.97 -65.73
N GLU A 267 24.21 -54.96 -66.61
CA GLU A 267 24.34 -55.13 -68.06
C GLU A 267 25.66 -55.79 -68.45
N LEU A 268 26.78 -55.33 -67.87
CA LEU A 268 28.10 -55.96 -68.03
C LEU A 268 28.11 -57.39 -67.51
N GLY A 269 27.45 -57.66 -66.38
CA GLY A 269 27.27 -59.02 -65.84
C GLY A 269 26.54 -59.95 -66.81
N ILE A 270 25.48 -59.47 -67.46
CA ILE A 270 24.76 -60.21 -68.51
C ILE A 270 25.68 -60.47 -69.71
N GLN A 271 26.42 -59.46 -70.18
CA GLN A 271 27.36 -59.61 -71.30
C GLN A 271 28.45 -60.65 -70.99
N ILE A 272 29.02 -60.64 -69.78
CA ILE A 272 30.01 -61.63 -69.33
C ILE A 272 29.41 -63.04 -69.33
N CYS A 273 28.18 -63.22 -68.85
CA CYS A 273 27.49 -64.52 -68.89
C CYS A 273 27.29 -65.02 -70.33
N THR A 274 26.85 -64.16 -71.25
CA THR A 274 26.71 -64.50 -72.68
C THR A 274 28.05 -64.91 -73.28
N LEU A 275 29.08 -64.06 -73.17
CA LEU A 275 30.43 -64.33 -73.69
C LEU A 275 31.03 -65.61 -73.12
N ASN A 276 30.81 -65.90 -71.84
CA ASN A 276 31.32 -67.12 -71.21
C ASN A 276 30.57 -68.37 -71.71
N SER A 277 29.27 -68.27 -72.04
CA SER A 277 28.53 -69.36 -72.69
C SER A 277 28.98 -69.59 -74.15
N GLU A 278 29.26 -68.53 -74.90
CA GLU A 278 29.82 -68.60 -76.25
C GLU A 278 31.23 -69.21 -76.24
N LYS A 279 32.06 -68.81 -75.27
CA LYS A 279 33.37 -69.39 -75.01
C LYS A 279 33.26 -70.89 -74.72
N HIS A 280 32.39 -71.32 -73.82
CA HIS A 280 32.21 -72.75 -73.54
C HIS A 280 31.70 -73.52 -74.77
N ALA A 281 30.81 -72.94 -75.58
CA ALA A 281 30.38 -73.56 -76.84
C ALA A 281 31.52 -73.67 -77.87
N ALA A 282 32.46 -72.71 -77.89
CA ALA A 282 33.67 -72.78 -78.71
C ALA A 282 34.69 -73.80 -78.17
N GLU A 283 34.90 -73.85 -76.85
CA GLU A 283 35.75 -74.86 -76.20
C GLU A 283 35.23 -76.28 -76.46
N GLN A 284 33.91 -76.51 -76.35
CA GLN A 284 33.31 -77.79 -76.67
C GLN A 284 33.55 -78.18 -78.13
N LYS A 285 33.35 -77.26 -79.09
CA LYS A 285 33.68 -77.50 -80.51
C LYS A 285 35.15 -77.84 -80.72
N CYS A 286 36.06 -77.17 -80.01
CA CYS A 286 37.49 -77.50 -80.05
C CYS A 286 37.79 -78.89 -79.48
N VAL A 287 37.10 -79.33 -78.43
CA VAL A 287 37.18 -80.70 -77.89
C VAL A 287 36.64 -81.71 -78.91
N ASP A 288 35.47 -81.46 -79.50
CA ASP A 288 34.85 -82.34 -80.50
C ASP A 288 35.75 -82.52 -81.74
N ILE A 289 36.31 -81.42 -82.26
CA ILE A 289 37.28 -81.42 -83.36
C ILE A 289 38.56 -82.16 -82.93
N SER A 290 39.06 -81.96 -81.71
CA SER A 290 40.25 -82.67 -81.21
C SER A 290 40.00 -84.18 -81.11
N GLN A 291 38.82 -84.62 -80.68
CA GLN A 291 38.41 -86.02 -80.69
C GLN A 291 38.22 -86.57 -82.11
N GLN A 292 37.80 -85.75 -83.07
CA GLN A 292 37.72 -86.14 -84.48
C GLN A 292 39.12 -86.30 -85.09
N ILE A 293 40.05 -85.39 -84.81
CA ILE A 293 41.46 -85.50 -85.20
C ILE A 293 42.12 -86.73 -84.54
N ALA A 294 41.81 -87.01 -83.27
CA ALA A 294 42.31 -88.21 -82.59
C ALA A 294 41.82 -89.50 -83.26
N ARG A 295 40.53 -89.59 -83.62
CA ARG A 295 39.98 -90.73 -84.38
C ARG A 295 40.63 -90.89 -85.75
N LEU A 296 40.76 -89.81 -86.52
CA LEU A 296 41.46 -89.84 -87.82
C LEU A 296 42.95 -90.23 -87.67
N ARG A 297 43.61 -89.83 -86.59
CA ARG A 297 44.98 -90.29 -86.28
C ARG A 297 45.04 -91.76 -85.92
N GLU A 298 44.05 -92.29 -85.21
CA GLU A 298 43.96 -93.72 -84.90
C GLU A 298 43.70 -94.54 -86.18
N GLU A 299 42.83 -94.07 -87.07
CA GLU A 299 42.58 -94.66 -88.38
C GLU A 299 43.86 -94.67 -89.25
N VAL A 300 44.56 -93.53 -89.35
CA VAL A 300 45.86 -93.44 -90.03
C VAL A 300 46.93 -94.31 -89.35
N ASN A 301 46.91 -94.46 -88.02
CA ASN A 301 47.83 -95.33 -87.30
C ASN A 301 47.53 -96.82 -87.59
N VAL A 302 46.26 -97.21 -87.72
CA VAL A 302 45.87 -98.56 -88.16
C VAL A 302 46.34 -98.81 -89.59
N GLU A 303 46.12 -97.88 -90.51
CA GLU A 303 46.62 -97.96 -91.89
C GLU A 303 48.16 -98.02 -91.96
N GLN A 304 48.86 -97.18 -91.19
CA GLN A 304 50.33 -97.16 -91.09
C GLN A 304 50.87 -98.48 -90.53
N ASN A 305 50.22 -99.07 -89.51
CA ASN A 305 50.62 -100.37 -88.97
C ASN A 305 50.31 -101.51 -89.95
N GLN A 306 49.23 -101.41 -90.73
CA GLN A 306 48.92 -102.37 -91.79
C GLN A 306 49.93 -102.25 -92.95
N LEU A 307 50.38 -101.04 -93.28
CA LEU A 307 51.46 -100.80 -94.26
C LEU A 307 52.82 -101.31 -93.75
N ASN A 308 53.15 -101.08 -92.47
CA ASN A 308 54.37 -101.61 -91.84
C ASN A 308 54.36 -103.15 -91.78
N CYS A 309 53.19 -103.76 -91.55
CA CYS A 309 53.02 -105.22 -91.65
C CYS A 309 53.27 -105.72 -93.08
N ASN A 310 52.80 -104.99 -94.10
CA ASN A 310 53.07 -105.31 -95.50
C ASN A 310 54.57 -105.15 -95.86
N ILE A 311 55.28 -104.15 -95.31
CA ILE A 311 56.73 -103.98 -95.49
C ILE A 311 57.50 -105.13 -94.83
N ALA A 312 57.17 -105.48 -93.58
CA ALA A 312 57.77 -106.63 -92.88
C ALA A 312 57.50 -107.99 -93.58
N THR A 313 56.48 -108.06 -94.44
CA THR A 313 56.17 -109.25 -95.26
C THR A 313 56.96 -109.26 -96.58
N ILE A 314 57.46 -108.11 -97.06
CA ILE A 314 58.24 -107.99 -98.31
C ILE A 314 59.76 -108.19 -98.08
N GLU A 315 60.25 -107.97 -96.86
CA GLU A 315 61.69 -108.13 -96.53
C GLU A 315 62.10 -109.55 -96.09
N LYS A 316 61.17 -110.52 -96.05
CA LYS A 316 61.44 -111.90 -95.60
C LYS A 316 61.59 -112.94 -96.70
N GLU A 317 61.23 -112.62 -97.95
CA GLU A 317 61.28 -113.57 -99.09
C GLU A 317 61.99 -112.99 -100.32
N ARG A 318 63.16 -112.37 -100.14
CA ARG A 318 64.05 -112.05 -101.28
C ARG A 318 65.54 -112.29 -101.02
N MET A 319 65.90 -113.57 -101.20
CA MET A 319 67.24 -114.09 -101.57
C MET A 319 68.29 -114.28 -100.46
N GLU A 320 68.38 -115.52 -99.96
CA GLU A 320 69.69 -116.16 -99.75
C GLU A 320 70.04 -117.00 -100.98
N GLU A 321 70.82 -116.46 -101.93
CA GLU A 321 71.66 -117.30 -102.82
C GLU A 321 72.77 -116.48 -103.49
N GLU A 322 73.93 -116.37 -102.83
CA GLU A 322 75.24 -116.57 -103.48
C GLU A 322 76.35 -116.71 -102.43
N LEU A 323 77.13 -117.79 -102.53
CA LEU A 323 78.08 -118.23 -101.52
C LEU A 323 79.54 -118.15 -102.03
N LYS A 324 80.46 -117.88 -101.10
CA LYS A 324 81.92 -118.14 -101.10
C LYS A 324 82.92 -117.18 -101.78
N LYS A 325 83.69 -116.51 -100.90
CA LYS A 325 85.17 -116.40 -100.82
C LYS A 325 85.49 -115.55 -99.56
N SER A 326 86.48 -115.78 -98.70
CA SER A 326 87.48 -116.85 -98.56
C SER A 326 88.09 -116.79 -97.13
N GLU A 327 89.07 -117.65 -96.85
CA GLU A 327 89.66 -118.04 -95.57
C GLU A 327 91.07 -117.40 -95.37
N GLU A 328 91.84 -117.43 -94.27
CA GLU A 328 91.78 -118.08 -92.93
C GLU A 328 92.80 -117.39 -91.94
N ILE A 329 92.97 -117.92 -90.71
CA ILE A 329 94.22 -117.95 -89.87
C ILE A 329 94.70 -116.67 -89.11
N THR A 330 95.51 -116.70 -88.02
CA THR A 330 95.60 -117.43 -86.70
C THR A 330 96.69 -116.71 -85.84
N ALA A 331 96.72 -116.93 -84.51
CA ALA A 331 97.61 -116.29 -83.52
C ALA A 331 99.12 -116.65 -83.58
N VAL A 332 100.00 -115.72 -83.13
CA VAL A 332 101.37 -115.95 -82.60
C VAL A 332 101.70 -114.92 -81.49
N VAL A 333 102.70 -115.24 -80.65
CA VAL A 333 103.34 -114.41 -79.57
C VAL A 333 102.62 -114.38 -78.22
N LYS A 334 102.59 -115.55 -77.59
CA LYS A 334 102.73 -115.70 -76.13
C LYS A 334 103.89 -116.67 -75.86
N ASP A 335 105.12 -116.16 -75.91
CA ASP A 335 106.33 -116.82 -75.36
C ASP A 335 107.41 -115.77 -75.04
N LEU A 336 108.42 -116.13 -74.23
CA LEU A 336 109.40 -115.29 -73.52
C LEU A 336 108.85 -114.70 -72.20
N GLN A 337 108.61 -115.50 -71.15
CA GLN A 337 109.55 -116.32 -70.34
C GLN A 337 110.29 -115.48 -69.27
N SER A 338 109.88 -115.58 -67.99
CA SER A 338 110.43 -116.51 -67.00
C SER A 338 111.96 -116.43 -66.77
N LYS A 339 112.55 -115.23 -66.80
CA LYS A 339 113.95 -114.96 -66.38
C LYS A 339 114.12 -113.73 -65.48
N LEU A 340 113.37 -113.62 -64.38
CA LEU A 340 113.68 -112.64 -63.32
C LEU A 340 113.40 -113.10 -61.87
N ASP A 341 113.35 -114.42 -61.63
CA ASP A 341 113.12 -115.01 -60.30
C ASP A 341 114.40 -115.60 -59.64
N LYS A 342 115.60 -115.24 -60.12
CA LYS A 342 116.89 -115.74 -59.55
C LYS A 342 118.02 -114.69 -59.47
N ALA A 343 117.68 -113.54 -58.90
CA ALA A 343 118.51 -112.58 -58.15
C ALA A 343 117.56 -111.38 -57.91
N GLU A 344 117.30 -110.87 -56.71
CA GLU A 344 118.24 -110.58 -55.62
C GLU A 344 117.63 -110.87 -54.23
N GLN A 345 117.58 -112.15 -53.85
CA GLN A 345 117.37 -112.52 -52.46
C GLN A 345 118.67 -112.33 -51.65
N GLN A 346 119.18 -111.10 -51.52
CA GLN A 346 120.35 -110.82 -50.67
C GLN A 346 120.48 -109.42 -50.02
N VAL A 347 119.40 -108.62 -49.91
CA VAL A 347 119.37 -107.46 -49.00
C VAL A 347 118.10 -107.44 -48.12
N LYS A 348 117.90 -108.52 -47.36
CA LYS A 348 116.99 -108.57 -46.21
C LYS A 348 117.76 -108.93 -44.93
N SER A 349 118.53 -107.96 -44.42
CA SER A 349 118.96 -107.90 -43.02
C SER A 349 119.11 -106.44 -42.60
N PHE A 350 118.84 -106.14 -41.33
CA PHE A 350 118.94 -104.79 -40.72
C PHE A 350 117.99 -103.69 -41.21
N GLN A 351 116.70 -104.00 -41.43
CA GLN A 351 115.67 -102.95 -41.44
C GLN A 351 114.28 -103.37 -40.90
N GLY A 352 114.26 -104.29 -39.93
CA GLY A 352 113.03 -104.73 -39.22
C GLY A 352 112.72 -103.91 -37.97
N THR A 353 113.70 -103.75 -37.07
CA THR A 353 113.47 -103.26 -35.69
C THR A 353 113.13 -101.77 -35.57
N ALA A 354 113.50 -100.92 -36.53
CA ALA A 354 113.13 -99.50 -36.51
C ALA A 354 111.75 -99.21 -37.15
N LYS A 355 111.20 -100.13 -37.96
CA LYS A 355 109.90 -99.93 -38.63
C LYS A 355 108.73 -100.34 -37.73
N GLU A 356 108.92 -101.31 -36.85
CA GLU A 356 107.88 -101.74 -35.91
C GLU A 356 107.65 -100.71 -34.79
N GLU A 357 108.71 -100.13 -34.22
CA GLU A 357 108.61 -99.05 -33.22
C GLU A 357 107.98 -97.76 -33.82
N ILE A 358 108.40 -97.35 -35.03
CA ILE A 358 107.77 -96.21 -35.72
C ILE A 358 106.31 -96.52 -36.06
N SER A 359 105.96 -97.77 -36.40
CA SER A 359 104.56 -98.16 -36.66
C SER A 359 103.72 -98.16 -35.38
N ALA A 360 104.27 -98.62 -34.25
CA ALA A 360 103.61 -98.60 -32.95
C ALA A 360 103.38 -97.17 -32.45
N ILE A 361 104.40 -96.31 -32.49
CA ILE A 361 104.28 -94.89 -32.12
C ILE A 361 103.32 -94.16 -33.06
N LYS A 362 103.38 -94.41 -34.38
CA LYS A 362 102.44 -93.82 -35.35
C LYS A 362 101.01 -94.30 -35.12
N PHE A 363 100.81 -95.58 -34.78
CA PHE A 363 99.49 -96.12 -34.43
C PHE A 363 98.95 -95.49 -33.16
N GLN A 364 99.76 -95.42 -32.09
CA GLN A 364 99.40 -94.83 -30.81
C GLN A 364 99.11 -93.32 -30.92
N MET A 365 99.93 -92.57 -31.66
CA MET A 365 99.64 -91.17 -31.99
C MET A 365 98.41 -91.01 -32.89
N SER A 366 98.18 -91.91 -33.86
CA SER A 366 96.95 -91.86 -34.68
C SER A 366 95.68 -92.18 -33.88
N GLY A 367 95.79 -93.06 -32.88
CA GLY A 367 94.73 -93.32 -31.91
C GLY A 367 94.44 -92.09 -31.05
N GLN A 368 95.47 -91.45 -30.48
CA GLN A 368 95.30 -90.20 -29.75
C GLN A 368 94.74 -89.07 -30.62
N VAL A 369 95.19 -88.95 -31.89
CA VAL A 369 94.65 -87.96 -32.84
C VAL A 369 93.17 -88.26 -33.15
N MET A 370 92.78 -89.52 -33.35
CA MET A 370 91.38 -89.90 -33.50
C MET A 370 90.56 -89.63 -32.23
N ASP A 371 91.08 -89.93 -31.04
CA ASP A 371 90.40 -89.62 -29.77
C ASP A 371 90.18 -88.11 -29.59
N TYR A 372 91.18 -87.28 -29.94
CA TYR A 372 91.03 -85.83 -29.90
C TYR A 372 90.13 -85.29 -31.02
N GLN A 373 90.14 -85.88 -32.22
CA GLN A 373 89.20 -85.53 -33.29
C GLN A 373 87.76 -85.89 -32.93
N ASN A 374 87.53 -87.06 -32.32
CA ASN A 374 86.22 -87.50 -31.86
C ASN A 374 85.71 -86.58 -30.74
N LYS A 375 86.54 -86.25 -29.74
CA LYS A 375 86.19 -85.27 -28.69
C LYS A 375 85.92 -83.88 -29.25
N LEU A 376 86.72 -83.40 -30.22
CA LEU A 376 86.44 -82.13 -30.90
C LEU A 376 85.10 -82.18 -31.65
N LYS A 377 84.78 -83.32 -32.26
CA LYS A 377 83.51 -83.51 -32.98
C LYS A 377 82.31 -83.55 -32.01
N GLU A 378 82.40 -84.28 -30.90
CA GLU A 378 81.40 -84.27 -29.82
C GLU A 378 81.19 -82.85 -29.30
N ILE A 379 82.26 -82.12 -28.97
CA ILE A 379 82.18 -80.72 -28.51
C ILE A 379 81.55 -79.80 -29.57
N CYS A 380 81.86 -79.99 -30.86
CA CYS A 380 81.23 -79.22 -31.95
C CYS A 380 79.73 -79.56 -32.10
N GLU A 381 79.35 -80.83 -31.97
CA GLU A 381 77.95 -81.28 -32.02
C GLU A 381 77.16 -80.74 -30.80
N GLU A 382 77.74 -80.78 -29.60
CA GLU A 382 77.18 -80.15 -28.39
C GLU A 382 77.03 -78.63 -28.53
N LEU A 383 78.02 -77.95 -29.11
CA LEU A 383 78.00 -76.49 -29.29
C LEU A 383 76.91 -76.06 -30.29
N GLU A 384 76.71 -76.80 -31.39
CA GLU A 384 75.58 -76.55 -32.30
C GLU A 384 74.21 -76.89 -31.66
N VAL A 385 74.12 -77.90 -30.80
CA VAL A 385 72.90 -78.17 -30.01
C VAL A 385 72.60 -77.00 -29.06
N VAL A 386 73.59 -76.50 -28.30
CA VAL A 386 73.44 -75.36 -27.40
C VAL A 386 73.06 -74.09 -28.18
N LYS A 387 73.72 -73.82 -29.31
CA LYS A 387 73.42 -72.70 -30.21
C LYS A 387 72.01 -72.78 -30.80
N GLY A 388 71.55 -73.98 -31.15
CA GLY A 388 70.16 -74.24 -31.57
C GLY A 388 69.15 -73.99 -30.44
N GLN A 389 69.48 -74.34 -29.19
CA GLN A 389 68.66 -73.99 -28.02
C GLN A 389 68.66 -72.48 -27.75
N LEU A 390 69.80 -71.80 -27.92
CA LEU A 390 69.96 -70.36 -27.71
C LEU A 390 69.15 -69.58 -28.75
N ASN A 391 69.16 -69.97 -30.03
CA ASN A 391 68.28 -69.40 -31.05
C ASN A 391 66.78 -69.64 -30.74
N LYS A 392 66.40 -70.81 -30.23
CA LYS A 392 65.01 -71.06 -29.79
C LYS A 392 64.61 -70.13 -28.64
N ARG A 393 65.50 -69.91 -27.67
CA ARG A 393 65.29 -68.95 -26.57
C ARG A 393 65.22 -67.51 -27.07
N GLN A 394 66.09 -67.12 -28.01
CA GLN A 394 66.07 -65.78 -28.61
C GLN A 394 64.73 -65.50 -29.32
N ASN A 395 64.24 -66.46 -30.11
CA ASN A 395 62.94 -66.32 -30.80
C ASN A 395 61.77 -66.27 -29.79
N GLN A 396 61.86 -66.99 -28.68
CA GLN A 396 60.88 -66.91 -27.59
C GLN A 396 60.90 -65.54 -26.91
N ILE A 397 62.08 -65.00 -26.61
CA ILE A 397 62.26 -63.66 -26.03
C ILE A 397 61.66 -62.61 -26.98
N SER A 398 62.03 -62.60 -28.26
CA SER A 398 61.48 -61.67 -29.25
C SER A 398 59.95 -61.74 -29.36
N SER A 399 59.37 -62.95 -29.26
CA SER A 399 57.92 -63.15 -29.25
C SER A 399 57.25 -62.63 -27.97
N MET A 400 57.92 -62.73 -26.82
CA MET A 400 57.44 -62.15 -25.56
C MET A 400 57.59 -60.62 -25.54
N ASP A 401 58.67 -60.06 -26.09
CA ASP A 401 58.85 -58.61 -26.23
C ASP A 401 57.76 -58.00 -27.12
N GLU A 402 57.40 -58.65 -28.23
CA GLU A 402 56.24 -58.26 -29.04
C GLU A 402 54.92 -58.27 -28.26
N GLN A 403 54.72 -59.23 -27.35
CA GLN A 403 53.53 -59.29 -26.51
C GLN A 403 53.53 -58.20 -25.44
N VAL A 404 54.69 -57.92 -24.83
CA VAL A 404 54.88 -56.83 -23.87
C VAL A 404 54.61 -55.49 -24.55
N GLN A 405 55.11 -55.25 -25.76
CA GLN A 405 54.83 -54.02 -26.51
C GLN A 405 53.34 -53.87 -26.81
N LYS A 406 52.67 -54.93 -27.29
CA LYS A 406 51.21 -54.92 -27.54
C LYS A 406 50.41 -54.62 -26.26
N LEU A 407 50.84 -55.13 -25.10
CA LEU A 407 50.23 -54.84 -23.81
C LEU A 407 50.52 -53.41 -23.32
N GLN A 408 51.73 -52.87 -23.55
CA GLN A 408 52.07 -51.47 -23.26
C GLN A 408 51.25 -50.50 -24.11
N ASP A 409 51.13 -50.76 -25.41
CA ASP A 409 50.31 -49.97 -26.34
C ASP A 409 48.82 -49.99 -25.94
N LEU A 410 48.31 -51.15 -25.51
CA LEU A 410 46.94 -51.30 -25.02
C LEU A 410 46.74 -50.56 -23.69
N ASN A 411 47.69 -50.67 -22.76
CA ASN A 411 47.62 -49.98 -21.48
C ASN A 411 47.66 -48.46 -21.67
N GLY A 412 48.53 -47.94 -22.56
CA GLY A 412 48.56 -46.51 -22.90
C GLY A 412 47.25 -46.00 -23.50
N LYS A 413 46.60 -46.80 -24.37
CA LYS A 413 45.25 -46.49 -24.89
C LYS A 413 44.20 -46.45 -23.78
N LEU A 414 44.23 -47.43 -22.87
CA LEU A 414 43.29 -47.50 -21.74
C LEU A 414 43.51 -46.36 -20.73
N SER A 415 44.76 -46.02 -20.40
CA SER A 415 45.08 -44.85 -19.56
C SER A 415 44.57 -43.56 -20.18
N LYS A 416 44.78 -43.34 -21.48
CA LYS A 416 44.26 -42.16 -22.18
C LYS A 416 42.73 -42.12 -22.16
N GLN A 417 42.05 -43.24 -22.41
CA GLN A 417 40.59 -43.31 -22.32
C GLN A 417 40.08 -43.05 -20.89
N LEU A 418 40.79 -43.53 -19.87
CA LEU A 418 40.46 -43.27 -18.48
C LEU A 418 40.57 -41.77 -18.16
N GLU A 419 41.65 -41.12 -18.60
CA GLU A 419 41.88 -39.68 -18.40
C GLU A 419 40.85 -38.82 -19.15
N GLU A 420 40.53 -39.15 -20.40
CA GLU A 420 39.42 -38.53 -21.16
C GLU A 420 38.07 -38.69 -20.45
N LYS A 421 37.80 -39.85 -19.84
CA LYS A 421 36.56 -40.10 -19.07
C LYS A 421 36.55 -39.39 -17.72
N THR A 422 37.69 -39.29 -17.04
CA THR A 422 37.83 -38.54 -15.78
C THR A 422 37.59 -37.04 -16.00
N GLN A 423 38.14 -36.46 -17.08
CA GLN A 423 37.88 -35.05 -17.42
C GLN A 423 36.39 -34.81 -17.70
N LEU A 424 35.76 -35.64 -18.54
CA LEU A 424 34.32 -35.54 -18.82
C LEU A 424 33.44 -35.70 -17.56
N PHE A 425 33.88 -36.50 -16.59
CA PHE A 425 33.20 -36.62 -15.29
C PHE A 425 33.33 -35.33 -14.48
N MET A 426 34.52 -34.73 -14.40
CA MET A 426 34.75 -33.46 -13.71
C MET A 426 33.98 -32.29 -14.35
N ASP A 427 33.92 -32.23 -15.69
CA ASP A 427 33.16 -31.22 -16.42
C ASP A 427 31.65 -31.38 -16.16
N SER A 428 31.14 -32.62 -16.16
CA SER A 428 29.74 -32.92 -15.81
C SER A 428 29.41 -32.61 -14.34
N GLU A 429 30.33 -32.89 -13.42
CA GLU A 429 30.15 -32.61 -11.99
C GLU A 429 30.19 -31.11 -11.68
N THR A 430 31.08 -30.34 -12.32
CA THR A 430 31.08 -28.88 -12.18
C THR A 430 29.80 -28.26 -12.74
N GLN A 431 29.30 -28.74 -13.89
CA GLN A 431 28.00 -28.33 -14.43
C GLN A 431 26.83 -28.71 -13.50
N ARG A 432 26.85 -29.91 -12.91
CA ARG A 432 25.86 -30.35 -11.90
C ARG A 432 25.86 -29.42 -10.69
N ASN A 433 27.03 -29.13 -10.12
CA ASN A 433 27.19 -28.23 -8.98
C ASN A 433 26.76 -26.79 -9.29
N GLN A 434 26.95 -26.32 -10.53
CA GLN A 434 26.44 -25.02 -10.96
C GLN A 434 24.91 -25.00 -11.04
N LYS A 435 24.30 -26.05 -11.62
CA LYS A 435 22.84 -26.19 -11.68
C LYS A 435 22.19 -26.36 -10.30
N GLU A 436 22.88 -27.01 -9.37
CA GLU A 436 22.46 -27.12 -7.97
C GLU A 436 22.43 -25.76 -7.26
N LYS A 437 23.44 -24.90 -7.49
CA LYS A 437 23.44 -23.51 -6.99
C LYS A 437 22.34 -22.65 -7.61
N GLU A 438 22.10 -22.76 -8.92
CA GLU A 438 20.99 -22.09 -9.60
C GLU A 438 19.63 -22.54 -9.02
N LEU A 439 19.46 -23.84 -8.74
CA LEU A 439 18.25 -24.39 -8.13
C LEU A 439 18.01 -23.85 -6.71
N ILE A 440 19.07 -23.78 -5.88
CA ILE A 440 19.00 -23.23 -4.52
C ILE A 440 18.57 -21.76 -4.58
N SER A 441 19.23 -20.94 -5.41
CA SER A 441 18.87 -19.51 -5.56
C SER A 441 17.44 -19.31 -6.08
N LEU A 442 16.98 -20.15 -7.02
CA LEU A 442 15.60 -20.10 -7.50
C LEU A 442 14.59 -20.51 -6.41
N THR A 443 14.94 -21.48 -5.57
CA THR A 443 14.13 -21.92 -4.42
C THR A 443 14.04 -20.81 -3.37
N GLU A 444 15.15 -20.17 -3.02
CA GLU A 444 15.18 -19.03 -2.08
C GLU A 444 14.32 -17.86 -2.57
N ASN A 445 14.41 -17.51 -3.86
CA ASN A 445 13.58 -16.46 -4.45
C ASN A 445 12.10 -16.86 -4.46
N PHE A 446 11.77 -18.11 -4.76
CA PHE A 446 10.39 -18.59 -4.71
C PHE A 446 9.80 -18.57 -3.29
N THR A 447 10.58 -18.96 -2.27
CA THR A 447 10.18 -18.86 -0.86
C THR A 447 9.92 -17.41 -0.47
N ARG A 448 10.81 -16.47 -0.84
CA ARG A 448 10.61 -15.04 -0.57
C ARG A 448 9.33 -14.51 -1.23
N SER A 449 9.09 -14.87 -2.49
CA SER A 449 7.85 -14.49 -3.19
C SER A 449 6.59 -15.10 -2.57
N LEU A 450 6.67 -16.27 -1.92
CA LEU A 450 5.56 -16.85 -1.16
C LEU A 450 5.32 -16.11 0.17
N GLU A 451 6.39 -15.69 0.85
CA GLU A 451 6.30 -14.88 2.07
C GLU A 451 5.67 -13.51 1.76
N GLU A 452 6.16 -12.81 0.73
CA GLU A 452 5.59 -11.55 0.21
C GLU A 452 4.12 -11.71 -0.23
N PHE A 453 3.75 -12.86 -0.82
CA PHE A 453 2.35 -13.13 -1.19
C PHE A 453 1.44 -13.30 0.04
N GLU A 454 1.90 -13.99 1.09
CA GLU A 454 1.09 -14.14 2.31
C GLU A 454 1.00 -12.84 3.12
N THR A 455 2.01 -11.95 3.10
CA THR A 455 1.90 -10.61 3.73
C THR A 455 0.88 -9.73 3.02
N VAL A 456 0.97 -9.59 1.70
CA VAL A 456 -0.02 -8.83 0.89
C VAL A 456 -1.44 -9.37 1.07
N LYS A 457 -1.58 -10.68 1.25
CA LYS A 457 -2.86 -11.34 1.52
C LYS A 457 -3.40 -11.05 2.92
N GLU A 458 -2.55 -10.84 3.93
CA GLU A 458 -2.98 -10.39 5.26
C GLU A 458 -3.39 -8.91 5.23
N GLU A 459 -2.60 -8.05 4.60
CA GLU A 459 -2.96 -6.64 4.35
C GLU A 459 -4.33 -6.54 3.66
N LEU A 460 -4.61 -7.39 2.67
CA LEU A 460 -5.89 -7.42 1.97
C LEU A 460 -7.06 -7.89 2.88
N ARG A 461 -6.80 -8.80 3.85
CA ARG A 461 -7.81 -9.15 4.89
C ARG A 461 -8.09 -7.95 5.79
N GLU A 462 -7.05 -7.20 6.18
CA GLU A 462 -7.16 -6.02 7.04
C GLU A 462 -7.88 -4.86 6.34
N TYR A 463 -7.49 -4.50 5.11
CA TYR A 463 -8.21 -3.54 4.29
C TYR A 463 -9.69 -3.91 4.10
N LYS A 464 -10.00 -5.20 3.91
CA LYS A 464 -11.39 -5.68 3.81
C LYS A 464 -12.16 -5.48 5.13
N LYS A 465 -11.53 -5.75 6.28
CA LYS A 465 -12.12 -5.52 7.60
C LYS A 465 -12.38 -4.03 7.83
N ASN A 466 -11.41 -3.17 7.52
CA ASN A 466 -11.53 -1.72 7.70
C ASN A 466 -12.63 -1.15 6.80
N LEU A 467 -12.71 -1.57 5.53
CA LEU A 467 -13.80 -1.19 4.62
C LEU A 467 -15.18 -1.59 5.17
N GLN A 468 -15.31 -2.77 5.78
CA GLN A 468 -16.55 -3.20 6.41
C GLN A 468 -16.90 -2.32 7.62
N MET A 469 -15.93 -2.03 8.50
CA MET A 469 -16.15 -1.15 9.67
C MET A 469 -16.61 0.26 9.23
N THR A 470 -15.94 0.85 8.24
CA THR A 470 -16.33 2.17 7.68
C THR A 470 -17.71 2.13 7.01
N GLN A 471 -18.09 1.02 6.38
CA GLN A 471 -19.44 0.86 5.82
C GLN A 471 -20.50 0.79 6.94
N GLU A 472 -20.27 -0.02 7.97
CA GLU A 472 -21.17 -0.14 9.13
C GLU A 472 -21.27 1.19 9.91
N GLU A 473 -20.22 2.02 9.89
CA GLU A 473 -20.24 3.38 10.41
C GLU A 473 -21.07 4.35 9.56
N ARG A 474 -20.89 4.31 8.23
CA ARG A 474 -21.72 5.11 7.32
C ARG A 474 -23.19 4.76 7.45
N GLU A 475 -23.52 3.48 7.58
CA GLU A 475 -24.90 3.02 7.77
C GLU A 475 -25.46 3.47 9.13
N ARG A 476 -24.65 3.51 10.20
CA ARG A 476 -25.03 4.08 11.51
C ARG A 476 -25.27 5.59 11.44
N THR A 477 -24.42 6.36 10.76
CA THR A 477 -24.59 7.82 10.64
C THR A 477 -25.76 8.19 9.74
N GLU A 478 -25.96 7.46 8.63
CA GLU A 478 -27.14 7.58 7.76
C GLU A 478 -28.44 7.33 8.54
N GLN A 479 -28.48 6.32 9.41
CA GLN A 479 -29.64 6.06 10.29
C GLN A 479 -29.90 7.18 11.31
N LYS A 480 -28.86 7.77 11.90
CA LYS A 480 -29.00 8.92 12.82
C LYS A 480 -29.59 10.14 12.09
N LEU A 481 -29.01 10.51 10.96
CA LEU A 481 -29.47 11.65 10.16
C LEU A 481 -30.92 11.46 9.67
N LEU A 482 -31.32 10.24 9.32
CA LEU A 482 -32.71 9.94 8.97
C LEU A 482 -33.67 10.14 10.16
N ALA A 483 -33.26 9.76 11.38
CA ALA A 483 -34.06 9.98 12.59
C ALA A 483 -34.17 11.48 12.95
N GLU A 484 -33.08 12.23 12.83
CA GLU A 484 -33.07 13.69 13.02
C GLU A 484 -33.99 14.41 12.01
N VAL A 485 -33.97 13.99 10.74
CA VAL A 485 -34.89 14.51 9.71
C VAL A 485 -36.35 14.20 10.04
N ASP A 486 -36.65 12.97 10.49
CA ASP A 486 -38.00 12.58 10.92
C ASP A 486 -38.51 13.43 12.08
N ASP A 487 -37.66 13.74 13.07
CA ASP A 487 -38.04 14.58 14.22
C ASP A 487 -38.15 16.07 13.88
N LEU A 488 -37.34 16.56 12.93
CA LEU A 488 -37.50 17.90 12.35
C LEU A 488 -38.81 18.03 11.56
N ASP A 489 -39.21 17.02 10.78
CA ASP A 489 -40.48 17.05 10.06
C ASP A 489 -41.69 16.93 11.02
N ARG A 490 -41.58 16.19 12.14
CA ARG A 490 -42.61 16.16 13.20
C ARG A 490 -42.77 17.51 13.89
N THR A 491 -41.67 18.13 14.30
CA THR A 491 -41.71 19.45 14.98
C THR A 491 -42.22 20.54 14.03
N LYS A 492 -41.83 20.51 12.76
CA LYS A 492 -42.40 21.36 11.70
C LYS A 492 -43.92 21.17 11.56
N GLN A 493 -44.42 19.94 11.45
CA GLN A 493 -45.86 19.66 11.37
C GLN A 493 -46.62 20.22 12.58
N PHE A 494 -46.10 20.01 13.79
CA PHE A 494 -46.67 20.57 15.02
C PHE A 494 -46.73 22.11 14.99
N LEU A 495 -45.66 22.78 14.54
CA LEU A 495 -45.63 24.24 14.40
C LEU A 495 -46.60 24.76 13.33
N GLU A 496 -46.76 24.03 12.20
CA GLU A 496 -47.74 24.34 11.16
C GLU A 496 -49.17 24.24 11.69
N GLU A 497 -49.50 23.16 12.42
CA GLU A 497 -50.80 23.00 13.08
C GLU A 497 -51.07 24.10 14.12
N ARG A 498 -50.08 24.41 14.96
CA ARG A 498 -50.18 25.44 15.99
C ARG A 498 -50.34 26.85 15.40
N LEU A 499 -49.71 27.13 14.26
CA LEU A 499 -49.90 28.38 13.52
C LEU A 499 -51.34 28.48 12.97
N ILE A 500 -51.89 27.38 12.46
CA ILE A 500 -53.28 27.32 11.98
C ILE A 500 -54.27 27.57 13.13
N GLU A 501 -54.02 27.05 14.33
CA GLU A 501 -54.82 27.37 15.53
C GLU A 501 -54.77 28.86 15.88
N LEU A 502 -53.58 29.44 15.99
CA LEU A 502 -53.40 30.85 16.33
C LEU A 502 -54.05 31.80 15.31
N ILE A 503 -54.05 31.44 14.02
CA ILE A 503 -54.77 32.19 12.98
C ILE A 503 -56.29 32.13 13.22
N LYS A 504 -56.85 30.95 13.51
CA LYS A 504 -58.29 30.78 13.81
C LYS A 504 -58.70 31.57 15.06
N ASP A 505 -57.89 31.54 16.12
CA ASP A 505 -58.15 32.27 17.36
C ASP A 505 -58.09 33.79 17.14
N LYS A 506 -57.11 34.28 16.38
CA LYS A 506 -57.01 35.69 15.99
C LYS A 506 -58.24 36.14 15.20
N ASP A 507 -58.70 35.35 14.23
CA ASP A 507 -59.89 35.65 13.44
C ASP A 507 -61.18 35.63 14.31
N ALA A 508 -61.28 34.70 15.27
CA ALA A 508 -62.39 34.64 16.22
C ALA A 508 -62.39 35.84 17.20
N LEU A 509 -61.21 36.35 17.59
CA LEU A 509 -61.07 37.56 18.39
C LEU A 509 -61.44 38.83 17.59
N TRP A 510 -61.05 38.90 16.32
CA TRP A 510 -61.46 39.99 15.42
C TRP A 510 -62.98 40.03 15.23
N GLN A 511 -63.62 38.89 14.95
CA GLN A 511 -65.09 38.82 14.85
C GLN A 511 -65.80 39.30 16.14
N LYS A 512 -65.26 38.97 17.32
CA LYS A 512 -65.77 39.47 18.62
C LYS A 512 -65.58 40.98 18.77
N SER A 513 -64.43 41.52 18.32
CA SER A 513 -64.14 42.95 18.31
C SER A 513 -65.13 43.72 17.42
N ASP A 514 -65.34 43.25 16.19
CA ASP A 514 -66.27 43.87 15.24
C ASP A 514 -67.72 43.84 15.76
N ALA A 515 -68.13 42.71 16.36
CA ALA A 515 -69.45 42.58 16.99
C ALA A 515 -69.63 43.56 18.16
N LEU A 516 -68.61 43.74 19.00
CA LEU A 516 -68.61 44.72 20.10
C LEU A 516 -68.63 46.15 19.58
N GLU A 517 -67.89 46.48 18.51
CA GLU A 517 -67.91 47.81 17.90
C GLU A 517 -69.29 48.12 17.30
N PHE A 518 -69.90 47.16 16.63
CA PHE A 518 -71.26 47.27 16.09
C PHE A 518 -72.30 47.49 17.21
N GLU A 519 -72.21 46.74 18.31
CA GLU A 519 -73.09 46.94 19.46
C GLU A 519 -72.86 48.32 20.13
N GLN A 520 -71.62 48.78 20.23
CA GLN A 520 -71.30 50.11 20.74
C GLN A 520 -71.85 51.23 19.85
N LYS A 521 -71.78 51.08 18.52
CA LYS A 521 -72.39 52.00 17.56
C LYS A 521 -73.91 52.08 17.77
N LEU A 522 -74.61 50.94 17.79
CA LEU A 522 -76.05 50.87 18.08
C LEU A 522 -76.42 51.51 19.44
N ARG A 523 -75.69 51.21 20.51
CA ARG A 523 -75.91 51.81 21.84
C ARG A 523 -75.66 53.32 21.87
N THR A 524 -74.72 53.81 21.06
CA THR A 524 -74.40 55.25 20.97
C THR A 524 -75.46 56.01 20.19
N GLU A 525 -75.95 55.43 19.09
CA GLU A 525 -77.04 55.98 18.27
C GLU A 525 -78.36 56.04 19.07
N ALA A 526 -78.67 54.98 19.82
CA ALA A 526 -79.84 54.93 20.72
C ALA A 526 -79.77 55.89 21.94
N ARG A 527 -78.58 56.45 22.26
CA ARG A 527 -78.40 57.36 23.41
C ARG A 527 -78.85 58.80 23.11
N TRP A 528 -79.05 59.16 21.84
CA TRP A 528 -79.36 60.51 21.38
C TRP A 528 -80.78 60.65 20.77
N LEU A 529 -81.79 60.12 21.46
CA LEU A 529 -83.18 60.54 21.23
C LEU A 529 -83.32 62.04 21.56
N GLY A 530 -83.70 62.84 20.56
CA GLY A 530 -83.64 64.30 20.64
C GLY A 530 -84.62 64.92 21.66
N ASP A 531 -84.17 65.98 22.33
CA ASP A 531 -84.86 66.72 23.41
C ASP A 531 -86.33 67.12 23.17
N ARG A 532 -86.77 67.11 21.90
CA ARG A 532 -88.11 67.56 21.48
C ARG A 532 -89.23 66.55 21.76
N GLU A 533 -88.89 65.27 21.92
CA GLU A 533 -89.90 64.20 22.06
C GLU A 533 -90.28 63.91 23.53
N VAL A 534 -89.41 64.26 24.49
CA VAL A 534 -89.62 63.93 25.90
C VAL A 534 -90.42 65.02 26.61
N ASN A 535 -91.70 64.74 26.90
CA ASN A 535 -92.62 65.66 27.58
C ASN A 535 -92.85 65.35 29.07
N HIS A 536 -92.35 64.23 29.58
CA HIS A 536 -92.47 63.82 30.98
C HIS A 536 -91.11 63.35 31.53
N CYS A 537 -90.85 63.54 32.82
CA CYS A 537 -89.68 62.98 33.49
C CYS A 537 -89.69 61.45 33.40
N LEU A 538 -88.62 60.84 32.88
CA LEU A 538 -88.60 59.40 32.64
C LEU A 538 -88.74 58.52 33.91
N ASP A 539 -88.42 59.07 35.09
CA ASP A 539 -88.50 58.38 36.39
C ASP A 539 -89.85 58.63 37.06
N CYS A 540 -90.15 59.88 37.46
CA CYS A 540 -91.39 60.21 38.18
C CYS A 540 -92.60 60.54 37.29
N GLN A 541 -92.49 60.44 35.97
CA GLN A 541 -93.54 60.71 34.96
C GLN A 541 -94.21 62.09 35.04
N SER A 542 -93.67 63.04 35.81
CA SER A 542 -94.19 64.40 35.91
C SER A 542 -93.97 65.17 34.61
N GLN A 543 -95.01 65.82 34.09
CA GLN A 543 -94.95 66.59 32.85
C GLN A 543 -93.98 67.77 32.97
N PHE A 544 -93.11 67.94 31.98
CA PHE A 544 -92.23 69.10 31.90
C PHE A 544 -93.04 70.35 31.58
N THR A 545 -92.80 71.41 32.33
CA THR A 545 -93.51 72.69 32.28
C THR A 545 -92.48 73.82 32.32
N TRP A 546 -92.92 75.09 32.25
CA TRP A 546 -91.97 76.21 32.31
C TRP A 546 -91.19 76.24 33.64
N TRP A 547 -91.85 75.87 34.75
CA TRP A 547 -91.24 75.75 36.08
C TRP A 547 -90.50 74.41 36.29
N LEU A 548 -90.99 73.29 35.76
CA LEU A 548 -90.30 71.99 35.84
C LEU A 548 -89.45 71.76 34.58
N ARG A 549 -88.18 72.18 34.63
CA ARG A 549 -87.25 72.09 33.49
C ARG A 549 -86.70 70.67 33.28
N ARG A 550 -86.26 70.42 32.04
CA ARG A 550 -85.60 69.18 31.59
C ARG A 550 -84.13 69.16 32.01
N HIS A 551 -83.65 68.01 32.49
CA HIS A 551 -82.25 67.77 32.85
C HIS A 551 -81.79 66.40 32.36
N HIS A 552 -80.69 66.36 31.61
CA HIS A 552 -80.10 65.10 31.14
C HIS A 552 -79.27 64.42 32.23
N CYS A 553 -79.42 63.11 32.35
CA CYS A 553 -78.42 62.27 33.02
C CYS A 553 -77.20 62.17 32.11
N ARG A 554 -76.02 62.64 32.56
CA ARG A 554 -74.82 62.65 31.70
C ARG A 554 -74.31 61.23 31.40
N LEU A 555 -74.53 60.28 32.32
CA LEU A 555 -74.20 58.86 32.12
C LEU A 555 -75.05 58.19 31.03
N CYS A 556 -76.39 58.30 31.07
CA CYS A 556 -77.28 57.55 30.15
C CYS A 556 -78.00 58.41 29.09
N GLY A 557 -77.73 59.71 29.00
CA GLY A 557 -78.33 60.64 28.03
C GLY A 557 -79.79 61.02 28.28
N ARG A 558 -80.58 60.14 28.93
CA ARG A 558 -82.02 60.28 29.16
C ARG A 558 -82.39 61.53 29.99
N ILE A 559 -83.60 62.03 29.79
CA ILE A 559 -84.11 63.30 30.35
C ILE A 559 -85.01 63.06 31.59
N PHE A 560 -84.73 63.82 32.65
CA PHE A 560 -85.37 63.74 33.95
C PHE A 560 -85.70 65.15 34.49
N CYS A 561 -86.50 65.24 35.54
CA CYS A 561 -86.63 66.47 36.32
C CYS A 561 -85.42 66.64 37.27
N TYR A 562 -85.32 67.81 37.90
CA TYR A 562 -84.24 68.10 38.85
C TYR A 562 -84.16 67.04 39.96
N TYR A 563 -85.29 66.70 40.59
CA TYR A 563 -85.35 65.76 41.72
C TYR A 563 -84.85 64.35 41.36
N CYS A 564 -85.29 63.80 40.23
CA CYS A 564 -84.89 62.46 39.77
C CYS A 564 -83.44 62.40 39.22
N SER A 565 -82.83 63.57 38.96
CA SER A 565 -81.45 63.70 38.49
C SER A 565 -80.55 64.49 39.44
N ASN A 566 -80.88 64.58 40.74
CA ASN A 566 -80.05 65.30 41.70
C ASN A 566 -78.94 64.45 42.34
N ASN A 567 -78.40 63.49 41.58
CA ASN A 567 -77.28 62.67 42.00
C ASN A 567 -76.05 63.00 41.15
N PHE A 568 -74.86 62.78 41.68
CA PHE A 568 -73.61 63.06 41.00
C PHE A 568 -72.61 61.91 41.19
N VAL A 569 -71.88 61.56 40.13
CA VAL A 569 -70.79 60.57 40.14
C VAL A 569 -69.51 61.18 39.59
N MET A 570 -68.36 60.63 39.94
CA MET A 570 -67.07 61.01 39.37
C MET A 570 -66.73 60.08 38.20
N THR A 571 -66.61 60.61 36.98
CA THR A 571 -66.31 59.79 35.79
C THR A 571 -64.81 59.66 35.57
N LYS A 572 -64.29 58.43 35.41
CA LYS A 572 -62.85 58.13 35.27
C LYS A 572 -62.13 58.96 34.18
N HIS A 573 -62.82 59.28 33.09
CA HIS A 573 -62.23 59.99 31.93
C HIS A 573 -62.14 61.52 32.09
N SER A 574 -62.77 62.13 33.10
CA SER A 574 -62.82 63.59 33.25
C SER A 574 -62.45 64.12 34.64
N GLY A 575 -62.44 63.25 35.66
CA GLY A 575 -62.22 63.62 37.07
C GLY A 575 -63.32 64.50 37.70
N LYS A 576 -64.33 64.93 36.92
CA LYS A 576 -65.38 65.87 37.36
C LYS A 576 -66.61 65.11 37.87
N ARG A 577 -67.34 65.76 38.79
CA ARG A 577 -68.66 65.26 39.25
C ARG A 577 -69.72 65.58 38.21
N GLU A 578 -70.25 64.57 37.53
CA GLU A 578 -71.30 64.72 36.52
C GLU A 578 -72.68 64.35 37.07
N ARG A 579 -73.71 65.08 36.64
CA ARG A 579 -75.11 64.85 37.02
C ARG A 579 -75.62 63.54 36.46
N CYS A 580 -76.29 62.73 37.27
CA CYS A 580 -76.90 61.47 36.85
C CYS A 580 -78.29 61.24 37.49
N CYS A 581 -79.08 60.37 36.87
CA CYS A 581 -80.33 59.88 37.46
C CYS A 581 -80.04 58.86 38.57
N LYS A 582 -81.04 58.63 39.44
CA LYS A 582 -80.93 57.71 40.57
C LYS A 582 -80.47 56.30 40.19
N ALA A 583 -80.98 55.75 39.08
CA ALA A 583 -80.59 54.41 38.61
C ALA A 583 -79.10 54.32 38.28
N CYS A 584 -78.58 55.23 37.45
CA CYS A 584 -77.17 55.24 37.07
C CYS A 584 -76.24 55.59 38.23
N TRP A 585 -76.70 56.36 39.23
CA TRP A 585 -75.95 56.61 40.46
C TRP A 585 -75.75 55.32 41.28
N SER A 586 -76.82 54.56 41.49
CA SER A 586 -76.75 53.27 42.20
C SER A 586 -75.87 52.26 41.47
N GLU A 587 -76.00 52.15 40.15
CA GLU A 587 -75.22 51.23 39.32
C GLU A 587 -73.72 51.59 39.32
N HIS A 588 -73.38 52.88 39.15
CA HIS A 588 -71.99 53.34 39.20
C HIS A 588 -71.34 53.09 40.57
N ASN A 589 -72.07 53.32 41.67
CA ASN A 589 -71.55 53.07 43.01
C ASN A 589 -71.37 51.57 43.31
N ALA A 590 -72.28 50.71 42.80
CA ALA A 590 -72.13 49.25 42.92
C ALA A 590 -70.88 48.73 42.16
N VAL A 591 -70.55 49.33 41.02
CA VAL A 591 -69.31 49.01 40.30
C VAL A 591 -68.07 49.49 41.07
N VAL A 592 -68.08 50.70 41.63
CA VAL A 592 -66.96 51.22 42.43
C VAL A 592 -66.68 50.34 43.67
N GLN A 593 -67.72 49.87 44.37
CA GLN A 593 -67.56 48.98 45.52
C GLN A 593 -66.86 47.66 45.13
N ARG A 594 -67.27 47.00 44.03
CA ARG A 594 -66.64 45.76 43.56
C ARG A 594 -65.16 45.89 43.18
N PHE A 595 -64.72 47.06 42.74
CA PHE A 595 -63.29 47.32 42.50
C PHE A 595 -62.53 47.75 43.78
N SER A 596 -63.23 48.09 44.86
CA SER A 596 -62.62 48.40 46.16
C SER A 596 -62.34 47.14 46.97
N ASP A 597 -63.26 46.16 46.91
CA ASP A 597 -63.18 44.93 47.72
C ASP A 597 -62.23 43.87 47.13
N ALA A 598 -61.79 44.03 45.87
CA ALA A 598 -60.83 43.13 45.21
C ALA A 598 -59.36 43.35 45.64
N GLY A 599 -59.09 44.31 46.53
CA GLY A 599 -57.75 44.65 47.01
C GLY A 599 -57.36 44.05 48.37
N SER A 600 -58.23 43.27 49.02
CA SER A 600 -58.03 42.83 50.41
C SER A 600 -58.59 41.43 50.72
N SER A 601 -58.11 40.38 50.03
CA SER A 601 -58.29 39.00 50.52
C SER A 601 -57.36 37.98 49.85
N SER A 602 -56.23 37.64 50.49
CA SER A 602 -55.65 36.27 50.57
C SER A 602 -54.20 36.25 51.12
N THR A 603 -54.07 36.33 52.44
CA THR A 603 -53.10 35.52 53.21
C THR A 603 -53.87 34.28 53.69
N SER A 604 -53.31 33.08 53.89
CA SER A 604 -51.94 32.55 53.84
C SER A 604 -52.01 31.02 53.70
N ASP A 605 -50.91 30.36 53.35
CA ASP A 605 -50.29 29.24 54.11
C ASP A 605 -49.41 28.34 53.22
N SER A 606 -48.13 28.27 53.58
CA SER A 606 -47.22 27.13 53.34
C SER A 606 -47.05 26.43 54.70
N PRO A 607 -46.70 25.12 54.80
CA PRO A 607 -45.28 24.76 54.64
C PRO A 607 -44.96 23.32 54.15
N ASP A 608 -43.72 23.20 53.64
CA ASP A 608 -42.69 22.15 53.73
C ASP A 608 -42.90 20.63 53.86
N GLU A 609 -41.85 19.98 53.31
CA GLU A 609 -41.15 18.73 53.68
C GLU A 609 -41.75 17.32 53.51
N SER A 610 -40.86 16.45 52.99
CA SER A 610 -40.98 15.02 52.75
C SER A 610 -40.97 14.16 54.02
N PRO A 611 -41.33 12.86 53.92
CA PRO A 611 -40.33 11.86 54.31
C PRO A 611 -40.28 10.56 53.47
N SER A 612 -39.08 10.27 52.96
CA SER A 612 -38.32 9.01 53.01
C SER A 612 -38.95 7.60 53.06
N LEU A 613 -38.34 6.73 52.24
CA LEU A 613 -37.89 5.34 52.50
C LEU A 613 -38.84 4.12 52.40
N SER A 614 -38.64 3.36 51.31
CA SER A 614 -38.31 1.93 51.25
C SER A 614 -39.15 0.85 51.96
N THR A 615 -39.68 -0.12 51.19
CA THR A 615 -39.21 -1.54 51.25
C THR A 615 -39.55 -2.39 50.00
N SER A 616 -38.50 -3.03 49.46
CA SER A 616 -38.35 -4.41 48.94
C SER A 616 -39.53 -5.29 48.44
N GLU A 617 -39.16 -6.19 47.50
CA GLU A 617 -39.79 -7.46 47.05
C GLU A 617 -40.74 -7.42 45.82
N ARG A 618 -40.75 -8.40 44.88
CA ARG A 618 -39.73 -9.36 44.38
C ARG A 618 -40.27 -10.04 43.10
N LEU A 619 -39.38 -10.53 42.22
CA LEU A 619 -39.56 -11.62 41.23
C LEU A 619 -40.47 -11.45 39.98
N ALA A 620 -39.79 -11.50 38.82
CA ALA A 620 -39.98 -12.46 37.72
C ALA A 620 -41.07 -12.26 36.62
N SER A 621 -40.56 -11.99 35.41
CA SER A 621 -40.82 -12.73 34.15
C SER A 621 -42.26 -13.02 33.70
N SER A 622 -42.70 -12.36 32.62
CA SER A 622 -42.76 -12.98 31.27
C SER A 622 -43.43 -12.08 30.22
N ASN A 623 -43.06 -12.32 28.95
CA ASN A 623 -43.64 -11.74 27.75
C ASN A 623 -45.17 -11.91 27.69
N THR A 624 -45.90 -10.88 27.22
CA THR A 624 -46.64 -10.94 25.94
C THR A 624 -47.10 -9.55 25.51
N GLU A 625 -47.16 -9.33 24.20
CA GLU A 625 -47.67 -8.11 23.57
C GLU A 625 -49.19 -7.96 23.74
N THR A 626 -49.67 -6.74 23.98
CA THR A 626 -50.97 -6.28 23.48
C THR A 626 -50.96 -4.76 23.28
N PHE A 627 -51.61 -4.31 22.20
CA PHE A 627 -51.72 -2.92 21.77
C PHE A 627 -52.52 -2.02 22.74
N THR A 628 -52.02 -0.80 23.00
CA THR A 628 -52.79 0.47 22.91
C THR A 628 -51.86 1.70 22.90
N LYS A 629 -52.23 2.74 22.13
CA LYS A 629 -51.63 4.10 22.06
C LYS A 629 -52.47 5.10 22.91
N PRO A 630 -52.09 6.39 23.05
CA PRO A 630 -50.82 6.98 23.51
C PRO A 630 -51.13 8.03 24.62
N ASP A 631 -50.53 9.24 24.56
CA ASP A 631 -50.69 10.42 25.44
C ASP A 631 -50.00 10.31 26.83
N ASP A 632 -49.36 11.33 27.39
CA ASP A 632 -48.88 12.63 26.87
C ASP A 632 -47.72 13.05 27.80
N ALA A 633 -46.56 13.40 27.25
CA ALA A 633 -45.37 13.74 28.03
C ALA A 633 -44.61 14.90 27.37
N THR A 634 -44.84 16.07 27.95
CA THR A 634 -44.00 17.27 27.97
C THR A 634 -42.57 17.07 27.47
N PHE A 635 -42.20 17.82 26.44
CA PHE A 635 -40.82 17.97 25.97
C PHE A 635 -39.97 18.68 27.03
N ASP A 636 -38.88 18.05 27.48
CA ASP A 636 -37.71 18.76 27.98
C ASP A 636 -36.68 18.87 26.84
N ILE A 637 -36.21 20.09 26.60
CA ILE A 637 -35.19 20.39 25.59
C ILE A 637 -33.82 20.16 26.23
N ILE A 638 -33.11 19.14 25.76
CA ILE A 638 -31.69 18.94 26.07
C ILE A 638 -30.87 19.75 25.07
N THR A 639 -29.91 20.52 25.55
CA THR A 639 -29.01 21.38 24.75
C THR A 639 -27.72 20.66 24.39
N ASP A 640 -27.14 21.01 23.23
CA ASP A 640 -26.04 20.29 22.55
C ASP A 640 -24.63 20.40 23.19
N GLU A 641 -24.51 20.40 24.52
CA GLU A 641 -23.24 20.60 25.25
C GLU A 641 -22.76 19.39 26.09
N GLU A 642 -23.43 18.24 26.02
CA GLU A 642 -23.01 16.99 26.72
C GLU A 642 -22.80 15.77 25.78
N LEU A 643 -22.49 15.99 24.50
CA LEU A 643 -22.15 14.92 23.53
C LEU A 643 -20.81 15.15 22.80
N ASN A 644 -19.72 15.24 23.58
CA ASN A 644 -18.35 15.13 23.07
C ASN A 644 -17.40 14.58 24.15
N GLU A 645 -17.52 13.28 24.46
CA GLU A 645 -16.44 12.48 25.05
C GLU A 645 -16.36 11.13 24.33
N ILE A 646 -15.23 10.44 24.51
CA ILE A 646 -14.81 9.20 23.81
C ILE A 646 -14.42 9.51 22.34
N GLU A 647 -13.22 9.25 21.81
CA GLU A 647 -12.30 8.12 22.04
C GLU A 647 -10.81 8.49 22.09
N GLU A 648 -10.07 7.86 23.00
CA GLU A 648 -8.79 7.23 22.65
C GLU A 648 -8.86 5.76 23.09
N ASN A 649 -8.82 4.85 22.11
CA ASN A 649 -8.86 3.40 22.31
C ASN A 649 -7.43 2.83 22.37
N ASP A 650 -7.03 2.33 23.54
CA ASP A 650 -5.78 1.59 23.71
C ASP A 650 -5.96 0.10 23.33
N CYS A 651 -4.98 -0.50 22.66
CA CYS A 651 -5.18 -1.75 21.93
C CYS A 651 -4.52 -3.00 22.58
N CYS A 652 -5.34 -4.05 22.82
CA CYS A 652 -4.97 -5.45 23.12
C CYS A 652 -4.32 -5.79 24.49
N PRO A 653 -4.33 -7.08 24.92
CA PRO A 653 -5.48 -7.99 25.01
C PRO A 653 -5.52 -8.79 26.36
N PRO A 654 -6.67 -9.33 26.81
CA PRO A 654 -6.72 -10.14 28.03
C PRO A 654 -6.21 -11.58 27.80
N ILE A 655 -5.24 -12.00 28.62
CA ILE A 655 -4.67 -13.35 28.62
C ILE A 655 -5.66 -14.40 29.15
N ARG A 656 -5.74 -15.52 28.45
CA ARG A 656 -6.54 -16.71 28.76
C ARG A 656 -6.12 -17.36 30.09
N SER A 657 -6.98 -17.32 31.09
CA SER A 657 -6.82 -18.04 32.35
C SER A 657 -7.33 -19.49 32.27
N GLN A 658 -6.45 -20.42 31.86
CA GLN A 658 -6.61 -21.85 32.18
C GLN A 658 -5.27 -22.46 32.57
N SER A 659 -5.04 -22.56 33.88
CA SER A 659 -3.93 -23.31 34.47
C SER A 659 -4.38 -24.72 34.85
N GLU A 660 -4.06 -25.71 34.02
CA GLU A 660 -3.93 -27.09 34.49
C GLU A 660 -2.46 -27.35 34.85
N SER A 661 -2.15 -27.36 36.14
CA SER A 661 -0.86 -27.83 36.66
C SER A 661 -1.02 -29.23 37.20
N SER A 662 -0.20 -30.17 36.73
CA SER A 662 -0.06 -31.51 37.31
C SER A 662 1.42 -31.87 37.41
N PHE A 663 1.84 -32.35 38.59
CA PHE A 663 3.16 -32.96 38.88
C PHE A 663 4.39 -32.01 38.81
N GLU A 664 5.43 -32.15 39.64
CA GLU A 664 5.55 -32.64 41.02
C GLU A 664 6.96 -32.23 41.54
N ASN A 665 7.15 -32.18 42.87
CA ASN A 665 8.43 -32.38 43.58
C ASN A 665 9.66 -31.48 43.26
N THR A 666 9.93 -30.58 44.21
CA THR A 666 11.28 -30.29 44.74
C THR A 666 11.92 -31.58 45.34
N PRO A 667 13.25 -31.70 45.66
CA PRO A 667 14.13 -30.60 46.12
C PRO A 667 15.66 -30.67 45.83
N SER A 668 16.33 -29.56 46.19
CA SER A 668 17.70 -29.46 46.77
C SER A 668 18.94 -29.98 46.02
N LEU A 669 19.98 -29.13 45.89
CA LEU A 669 21.17 -29.19 46.77
C LEU A 669 22.17 -28.02 46.59
N ASN A 670 22.52 -27.46 47.75
CA ASN A 670 23.56 -26.49 48.16
C ASN A 670 25.03 -26.96 47.92
N PRO A 671 26.10 -26.23 48.37
CA PRO A 671 26.33 -24.77 48.54
C PRO A 671 27.78 -24.29 48.19
N THR A 672 28.09 -23.03 48.56
CA THR A 672 29.38 -22.37 48.96
C THR A 672 29.67 -21.11 48.14
N SER A 673 30.12 -19.96 48.67
CA SER A 673 30.11 -19.37 50.03
C SER A 673 30.33 -17.82 49.88
N ASP A 674 30.43 -16.91 50.86
CA ASP A 674 30.55 -16.96 52.33
C ASP A 674 30.23 -15.57 52.97
N VAL A 675 30.37 -15.46 54.30
CA VAL A 675 30.64 -14.25 55.14
C VAL A 675 29.61 -13.10 55.22
N ARG A 676 28.81 -13.19 56.30
CA ARG A 676 28.43 -12.17 57.33
C ARG A 676 27.64 -10.89 56.92
N SER A 677 26.45 -10.58 57.47
CA SER A 677 26.02 -10.44 58.91
C SER A 677 26.63 -9.20 59.59
N LEU A 678 25.95 -8.35 60.38
CA LEU A 678 24.58 -8.19 60.97
C LEU A 678 24.32 -6.64 61.04
N GLU A 679 23.21 -6.02 61.45
CA GLU A 679 22.23 -6.27 62.52
C GLU A 679 21.05 -5.26 62.41
N GLU A 680 19.82 -5.61 62.83
CA GLU A 680 18.80 -4.61 63.24
C GLU A 680 19.08 -4.16 64.70
N PRO A 681 18.47 -3.08 65.22
CA PRO A 681 17.22 -3.29 65.95
C PRO A 681 16.16 -2.17 65.86
N ARG A 682 14.92 -2.58 66.15
CA ARG A 682 13.68 -1.80 66.28
C ARG A 682 13.73 -0.77 67.42
N LEU A 683 12.87 0.26 67.37
CA LEU A 683 11.92 0.65 68.45
C LEU A 683 11.04 1.87 68.05
N LEU A 684 9.75 1.80 68.40
CA LEU A 684 8.77 2.91 68.54
C LEU A 684 8.46 3.03 70.06
N PRO A 685 8.02 4.18 70.65
CA PRO A 685 6.77 4.86 70.27
C PRO A 685 6.69 6.41 70.49
N GLU A 686 5.53 6.98 70.10
CA GLU A 686 4.80 8.19 70.62
C GLU A 686 5.62 9.33 71.29
N ASN A 687 5.55 10.59 70.86
CA ASN A 687 4.35 11.43 70.76
C ASN A 687 4.64 12.74 69.97
N GLY A 688 3.59 13.46 69.56
CA GLY A 688 3.69 14.50 68.51
C GLY A 688 4.28 15.86 68.88
N ASN A 689 4.81 16.55 67.85
CA ASN A 689 4.79 18.01 67.65
C ASN A 689 5.23 18.31 66.20
N THR A 690 4.44 19.11 65.46
CA THR A 690 4.83 19.76 64.19
C THR A 690 5.28 21.20 64.46
N PRO A 691 5.92 21.93 63.51
CA PRO A 691 6.66 21.54 62.30
C PRO A 691 8.16 22.01 62.39
N PRO A 692 8.99 22.01 61.32
CA PRO A 692 8.88 22.94 60.18
C PRO A 692 9.03 22.25 58.80
N MET A 693 8.84 23.01 57.72
CA MET A 693 9.14 22.58 56.36
C MET A 693 10.64 22.27 56.21
N GLN A 694 10.97 21.22 55.46
CA GLN A 694 12.31 21.00 54.93
C GLN A 694 12.25 20.41 53.52
N ASP A 695 12.68 21.23 52.57
CA ASP A 695 13.39 20.93 51.32
C ASP A 695 12.93 19.72 50.49
N ALA A 696 12.21 20.02 49.40
CA ALA A 696 11.94 19.06 48.35
C ALA A 696 13.23 18.76 47.55
N GLU A 697 13.76 17.54 47.66
CA GLU A 697 14.86 17.05 46.83
C GLU A 697 14.43 16.96 45.36
N ILE A 698 15.10 17.71 44.48
CA ILE A 698 14.85 17.72 43.03
C ILE A 698 15.67 16.62 42.36
N CYS A 699 15.02 15.76 41.58
CA CYS A 699 15.67 14.69 40.81
C CYS A 699 15.52 14.91 39.30
N LEU A 700 16.64 14.82 38.57
CA LEU A 700 16.69 14.88 37.11
C LEU A 700 16.65 13.48 36.50
N LEU A 701 15.74 13.24 35.56
CA LEU A 701 15.73 12.04 34.73
C LEU A 701 16.48 12.28 33.42
N LYS A 702 17.04 11.21 32.86
CA LYS A 702 17.63 11.23 31.52
C LYS A 702 17.15 10.01 30.75
N SER A 703 16.23 10.23 29.82
CA SER A 703 15.67 9.22 28.93
C SER A 703 14.79 8.15 29.61
N GLY A 704 13.72 8.57 30.29
CA GLY A 704 12.56 7.72 30.63
C GLY A 704 12.67 6.81 31.86
N ASP A 705 13.85 6.29 32.19
CA ASP A 705 14.00 5.30 33.27
C ASP A 705 14.71 5.81 34.55
N LEU A 706 14.10 5.49 35.71
CA LEU A 706 14.53 5.86 37.06
C LEU A 706 15.78 5.07 37.51
N THR A 707 16.98 5.58 37.22
CA THR A 707 18.23 4.83 37.48
C THR A 707 19.34 5.53 38.28
N LEU A 708 19.31 6.85 38.51
CA LEU A 708 20.34 7.54 39.31
C LEU A 708 19.82 8.78 40.06
N THR A 709 19.92 8.77 41.38
CA THR A 709 19.62 9.91 42.25
C THR A 709 20.87 10.76 42.46
N ILE A 710 20.87 12.02 42.01
CA ILE A 710 21.95 12.99 42.27
C ILE A 710 21.34 14.20 42.97
N PRO A 711 21.66 14.47 44.25
CA PRO A 711 21.14 15.61 44.96
C PRO A 711 21.87 16.89 44.53
N HIS A 712 21.11 17.88 44.04
CA HIS A 712 21.58 19.22 43.72
C HIS A 712 21.02 20.24 44.71
N LYS A 713 21.75 21.34 44.93
CA LYS A 713 21.29 22.46 45.76
C LYS A 713 20.65 23.56 44.92
N VAL A 714 19.76 24.34 45.54
CA VAL A 714 19.01 25.42 44.86
C VAL A 714 19.96 26.45 44.21
N GLU A 715 21.15 26.68 44.77
CA GLU A 715 22.13 27.61 44.20
C GLU A 715 22.72 27.15 42.84
N GLU A 716 22.63 25.86 42.51
CA GLU A 716 23.21 25.28 41.30
C GLU A 716 22.29 25.41 40.06
N ILE A 717 21.01 25.76 40.28
CA ILE A 717 19.99 25.91 39.22
C ILE A 717 20.35 27.04 38.24
N VAL A 718 21.06 28.07 38.70
CA VAL A 718 21.46 29.25 37.90
C VAL A 718 22.45 28.90 36.77
N GLN A 719 23.02 27.69 36.75
CA GLN A 719 23.92 27.22 35.68
C GLN A 719 23.21 26.43 34.57
N PHE A 720 21.89 26.18 34.69
CA PHE A 720 21.11 25.57 33.61
C PHE A 720 20.72 26.61 32.55
N GLY A 721 21.55 26.74 31.51
CA GLY A 721 21.24 27.60 30.36
C GLY A 721 20.09 27.09 29.48
N ASP A 722 19.67 27.95 28.55
CA ASP A 722 18.43 28.01 27.75
C ASP A 722 17.96 26.72 27.01
N ARG A 723 17.75 25.60 27.72
CA ARG A 723 17.15 24.37 27.17
C ARG A 723 16.25 23.68 28.20
N ASN A 724 14.99 23.47 27.82
CA ASN A 724 13.96 22.81 28.63
C ASN A 724 14.41 21.43 29.13
N LYS A 725 14.07 21.09 30.39
CA LYS A 725 14.27 19.76 30.98
C LYS A 725 13.15 19.40 31.95
N GLU A 726 12.84 18.11 31.99
CA GLU A 726 11.85 17.52 32.89
C GLU A 726 12.44 17.26 34.27
N LEU A 727 11.68 17.60 35.32
CA LEU A 727 12.04 17.41 36.72
C LEU A 727 10.94 16.64 37.44
N PHE A 728 11.34 15.65 38.26
CA PHE A 728 10.40 14.91 39.10
C PHE A 728 10.46 15.44 40.53
N ILE A 729 9.32 15.95 41.02
CA ILE A 729 9.11 16.36 42.41
C ILE A 729 8.17 15.34 43.06
N LYS A 730 8.50 14.87 44.26
CA LYS A 730 7.72 13.86 45.02
C LYS A 730 6.39 14.41 45.57
N SER A 731 5.47 14.76 44.68
CA SER A 731 4.05 15.04 45.00
C SER A 731 3.11 14.63 43.87
N SER A 732 3.49 13.63 43.07
CA SER A 732 2.65 12.99 42.04
C SER A 732 2.12 13.90 40.92
N CYS A 733 2.78 15.03 40.65
CA CYS A 733 2.49 15.91 39.51
C CYS A 733 3.72 16.01 38.61
N TYR A 734 3.56 15.68 37.33
CA TYR A 734 4.51 16.09 36.30
C TYR A 734 4.28 17.58 36.01
N SER A 735 5.34 18.35 35.83
CA SER A 735 5.24 19.76 35.47
C SER A 735 6.41 20.17 34.58
N LEU A 736 6.09 20.55 33.35
CA LEU A 736 7.01 21.26 32.46
C LEU A 736 7.04 22.72 32.90
N ILE A 737 8.14 23.15 33.50
CA ILE A 737 8.38 24.56 33.82
C ILE A 737 9.29 25.12 32.72
N PRO A 738 8.81 26.03 31.86
CA PRO A 738 9.71 26.91 31.10
C PRO A 738 10.36 27.88 32.09
N ILE A 739 11.69 28.02 32.02
CA ILE A 739 12.49 28.99 32.78
C ILE A 739 12.82 30.15 31.84
#